data_AF-A0AAN7UGT8-F1
#
_entry.id   AF-A0AAN7UGT8-F1
#
_cell.length_a   1.000
_cell.length_b   1.000
_cell.length_c   1.000
_cell.angle_alpha   90.00
_cell.angle_beta   90.00
_cell.angle_gamma   90.00
#
_symmetry.space_group_name_H-M   'P 1'
#
loop_
_entity.id
_entity.type
_entity.pdbx_description
1 polymer ?
#
loop_
_entity_poly.entity_id
_entity_poly.type
_entity_poly.pdbx_seq_one_letter_code
_entity_poly.pdbx_strand_id
1 'polypeptide(L)'
;MNSSDKTYLLYKSVFNNIYLVKKIFKIARGINRQVTNSNNKNNSFTQRLRYNEATFCWIVNNNYFELLYDKIQVDVEFGDTEIQENELKLFIQHLNNNNIYNNKNNIILNKFYQKNKKQIKSLFIKDGKEGLLSFSIKTNNLEFVKISNKDFIDSNDNKFMEDFSGDSYCLLLDLAFKSGNLDIVKYIKNETKHYETYLSNKSIEQELQLISDVLESSNRDEFLLYLLNELKFNPKSKKLNETNNHKLILLEFNLFQRLYNLGWIDSLAEKIKQNSIINKFGSMTVNCSQFLSYNHHNNQLISLNTFLNYLQNGLYFLSQSKQSDSSQYTQTLKKINNLILTHHYSNNNNNNKKDEEKNTFIFEREIKRIYLFDFLKKIKDLVLLMNEGWVSFVINFTCQYGEYHYLIKEIQKLDENPSTISSIIITVSMKYADSHLINQIPILFSKKNQNFEYNKAITISHLILLPADKFFDPKSISVAKQLDYLETLFKFNIKVKETILKHIINNTVQELTITDFNKISRIVKSYYINLNFKSTQFEILSGELLVGNEKLFKYCFENHKDLFKWDNESISKIIIKSNNLQLIEYIHTNSIGSINKQISINHSETIHVAKFMYEKLGYRFSGSLNNISELNEWESGYLFYYAMNQLITFNNLLESEPRIDISIGLGVYRNFKQRKYIHNLYTTGLLNNSNLIGFQSAQKLNTLFESINDINFVFSTGNCKYIKELIKNQPFLLLNLFSSYRNSFSNLQSKNKRNKSISFINNEIIKYCNKGDKI
;
A
#
# COMPACT_ATOMS: atom_id res chain seq x y z
N MET A 1 30.52 -27.52 -52.56
CA MET A 1 30.17 -26.11 -52.74
C MET A 1 31.18 -25.49 -53.70
N ASN A 2 30.70 -24.75 -54.71
CA ASN A 2 31.58 -24.08 -55.67
C ASN A 2 32.48 -23.07 -54.95
N SER A 3 33.76 -23.00 -55.30
CA SER A 3 34.73 -22.09 -54.64
C SER A 3 34.42 -20.60 -54.86
N SER A 4 33.53 -20.30 -55.81
CA SER A 4 32.99 -18.97 -56.11
C SER A 4 31.67 -18.64 -55.40
N ASP A 5 31.08 -19.58 -54.66
CA ASP A 5 29.84 -19.33 -53.91
C ASP A 5 30.14 -18.35 -52.77
N LYS A 6 29.48 -17.19 -52.80
CA LYS A 6 29.64 -16.12 -51.81
C LYS A 6 29.41 -16.63 -50.38
N THR A 7 28.49 -17.57 -50.19
CA THR A 7 28.18 -18.15 -48.87
C THR A 7 29.35 -19.01 -48.39
N TYR A 8 29.91 -19.84 -49.28
CA TYR A 8 31.08 -20.66 -48.99
C TYR A 8 32.34 -19.82 -48.74
N LEU A 9 32.56 -18.75 -49.53
CA LEU A 9 33.65 -17.80 -49.34
C LEU A 9 33.52 -17.03 -48.02
N LEU A 10 32.30 -16.62 -47.65
CA LEU A 10 32.03 -15.99 -46.37
C LEU A 10 32.31 -16.96 -45.21
N TYR A 11 31.80 -18.18 -45.27
CA TYR A 11 32.06 -19.21 -44.26
C TYR A 11 33.55 -19.54 -44.16
N LYS A 12 34.25 -19.70 -45.29
CA LYS A 12 35.69 -19.95 -45.32
C LYS A 12 36.47 -18.77 -44.73
N SER A 13 36.08 -17.52 -45.00
CA SER A 13 36.72 -16.32 -44.43
C SER A 13 36.51 -16.20 -42.91
N VAL A 14 35.35 -16.61 -42.41
CA VAL A 14 35.02 -16.59 -40.98
C VAL A 14 35.70 -17.75 -40.25
N PHE A 15 35.73 -18.95 -40.84
CA PHE A 15 36.28 -20.16 -40.22
C PHE A 15 37.81 -20.33 -40.38
N ASN A 16 38.43 -19.74 -41.40
CA ASN A 16 39.90 -19.66 -41.49
C ASN A 16 40.49 -18.54 -40.61
N ASN A 17 39.66 -17.60 -40.17
CA ASN A 17 40.10 -16.58 -39.23
C ASN A 17 40.01 -17.11 -37.80
N ILE A 18 41.13 -17.59 -37.28
CA ILE A 18 41.20 -18.26 -35.97
C ILE A 18 40.69 -17.37 -34.82
N TYR A 19 40.79 -16.04 -34.96
CA TYR A 19 40.28 -15.09 -33.99
C TYR A 19 38.76 -15.01 -34.02
N LEU A 20 38.15 -14.94 -35.21
CA LEU A 20 36.70 -14.98 -35.38
C LEU A 20 36.12 -16.32 -34.92
N VAL A 21 36.76 -17.44 -35.26
CA VAL A 21 36.35 -18.77 -34.75
C VAL A 21 36.40 -18.84 -33.24
N LYS A 22 37.49 -18.37 -32.62
CA LYS A 22 37.59 -18.32 -31.15
C LYS A 22 36.52 -17.41 -30.54
N LYS A 23 36.18 -16.28 -31.17
CA LYS A 23 35.09 -15.40 -30.74
C LYS A 23 33.72 -16.08 -30.88
N ILE A 24 33.42 -16.67 -32.03
CA ILE A 24 32.17 -17.39 -32.29
C ILE A 24 32.04 -18.57 -31.34
N PHE A 25 33.09 -19.36 -31.15
CA PHE A 25 33.09 -20.46 -30.18
C PHE A 25 32.90 -19.96 -28.76
N LYS A 26 33.53 -18.85 -28.36
CA LYS A 26 33.33 -18.22 -27.03
C LYS A 26 31.90 -17.69 -26.86
N ILE A 27 31.31 -17.14 -27.92
CA ILE A 27 29.93 -16.65 -27.94
C ILE A 27 28.96 -17.83 -27.90
N ALA A 28 29.09 -18.83 -28.78
CA ALA A 28 28.28 -20.05 -28.79
C ALA A 28 28.42 -20.84 -27.48
N ARG A 29 29.63 -20.97 -26.92
CA ARG A 29 29.86 -21.53 -25.58
C ARG A 29 29.26 -20.67 -24.48
N GLY A 30 29.18 -19.35 -24.68
CA GLY A 30 28.51 -18.42 -23.77
C GLY A 30 26.99 -18.50 -23.85
N ILE A 31 26.43 -18.72 -25.04
CA ILE A 31 25.00 -18.90 -25.33
C ILE A 31 24.53 -20.27 -24.83
N ASN A 32 25.31 -21.34 -25.07
CA ASN A 32 25.05 -22.70 -24.57
C ASN A 32 25.27 -22.84 -23.05
N ARG A 33 25.73 -21.78 -22.38
CA ARG A 33 25.79 -21.69 -20.91
C ARG A 33 24.61 -20.84 -20.46
N GLN A 34 23.68 -21.45 -19.72
CA GLN A 34 22.51 -20.73 -19.25
C GLN A 34 22.88 -19.75 -18.13
N VAL A 35 22.31 -18.54 -18.19
CA VAL A 35 22.40 -17.52 -17.14
C VAL A 35 21.22 -17.71 -16.20
N THR A 36 21.50 -17.79 -14.90
CA THR A 36 20.48 -17.98 -13.87
C THR A 36 19.82 -16.64 -13.47
N ASN A 37 18.56 -16.41 -13.85
CA ASN A 37 17.68 -15.40 -13.24
C ASN A 37 17.19 -15.89 -11.86
N SER A 38 17.75 -15.34 -10.79
CA SER A 38 17.16 -15.37 -9.46
C SER A 38 15.95 -14.43 -9.42
N ASN A 39 14.78 -14.91 -9.82
CA ASN A 39 13.55 -14.12 -9.79
C ASN A 39 12.95 -13.95 -8.39
N ASN A 40 13.80 -13.74 -7.38
CA ASN A 40 13.42 -13.25 -6.06
C ASN A 40 14.36 -12.11 -5.70
N LYS A 41 13.78 -10.91 -5.55
CA LYS A 41 14.45 -9.65 -5.23
C LYS A 41 15.28 -9.78 -3.94
N ASN A 42 16.51 -10.26 -4.01
CA ASN A 42 17.68 -9.96 -3.15
C ASN A 42 18.86 -10.96 -3.21
N ASN A 43 18.88 -11.98 -4.07
CA ASN A 43 20.02 -12.89 -4.14
C ASN A 43 20.88 -12.69 -5.41
N SER A 44 22.17 -12.43 -5.20
CA SER A 44 23.21 -12.37 -6.24
C SER A 44 23.26 -13.67 -7.06
N PHE A 45 23.51 -13.55 -8.36
CA PHE A 45 23.72 -14.66 -9.30
C PHE A 45 24.64 -15.75 -8.73
N THR A 46 24.15 -16.98 -8.59
CA THR A 46 24.96 -18.14 -8.20
C THR A 46 24.74 -19.29 -9.17
N GLN A 47 25.78 -19.54 -9.98
CA GLN A 47 26.06 -20.71 -10.84
C GLN A 47 25.48 -20.75 -12.27
N ARG A 48 26.33 -21.20 -13.20
CA ARG A 48 26.08 -21.46 -14.62
C ARG A 48 26.14 -22.98 -14.84
N LEU A 49 25.09 -23.61 -15.35
CA LEU A 49 25.06 -25.05 -15.69
C LEU A 49 25.05 -25.28 -17.21
N ARG A 50 25.56 -26.43 -17.66
CA ARG A 50 25.43 -26.94 -19.03
C ARG A 50 24.06 -27.64 -19.22
N TYR A 51 23.61 -27.76 -20.47
CA TYR A 51 22.34 -28.44 -20.82
C TYR A 51 22.21 -29.83 -20.17
N ASN A 52 23.26 -30.67 -20.24
CA ASN A 52 23.26 -32.02 -19.66
C ASN A 52 23.37 -32.02 -18.13
N GLU A 53 23.77 -30.93 -17.50
CA GLU A 53 23.92 -30.81 -16.04
C GLU A 53 22.64 -30.28 -15.36
N ALA A 54 21.74 -29.69 -16.14
CA ALA A 54 20.47 -29.15 -15.64
C ALA A 54 19.48 -30.29 -15.36
N THR A 55 19.39 -30.71 -14.10
CA THR A 55 18.44 -31.73 -13.62
C THR A 55 17.00 -31.22 -13.62
N PHE A 56 16.01 -32.11 -13.57
CA PHE A 56 14.59 -31.72 -13.51
C PHE A 56 14.30 -30.77 -12.33
N CYS A 57 14.67 -31.15 -11.10
CA CYS A 57 14.46 -30.29 -9.92
C CYS A 57 15.12 -28.91 -10.07
N TRP A 58 16.34 -28.87 -10.63
CA TRP A 58 17.02 -27.59 -10.84
C TRP A 58 16.27 -26.70 -11.83
N ILE A 59 15.80 -27.28 -12.94
CA ILE A 59 15.06 -26.55 -13.97
C ILE A 59 13.77 -25.95 -13.41
N VAL A 60 12.98 -26.74 -12.66
CA VAL A 60 11.72 -26.29 -12.06
C VAL A 60 11.96 -25.22 -10.99
N ASN A 61 12.89 -25.43 -10.06
CA ASN A 61 13.16 -24.48 -8.97
C ASN A 61 13.68 -23.11 -9.45
N ASN A 62 14.25 -23.06 -10.66
CA ASN A 62 14.73 -21.83 -11.27
C ASN A 62 13.81 -21.31 -12.40
N ASN A 63 12.61 -21.89 -12.57
CA ASN A 63 11.62 -21.51 -13.58
C ASN A 63 12.12 -21.55 -15.05
N TYR A 64 13.02 -22.48 -15.42
CA TYR A 64 13.48 -22.66 -16.81
C TYR A 64 12.59 -23.60 -17.63
N PHE A 65 11.28 -23.35 -17.65
CA PHE A 65 10.34 -24.27 -18.30
C PHE A 65 10.56 -24.41 -19.82
N GLU A 66 11.09 -23.40 -20.50
CA GLU A 66 11.48 -23.52 -21.93
C GLU A 66 12.54 -24.60 -22.15
N LEU A 67 13.55 -24.68 -21.27
CA LEU A 67 14.55 -25.75 -21.30
C LEU A 67 13.91 -27.11 -21.00
N LEU A 68 12.99 -27.17 -20.04
CA LEU A 68 12.28 -28.40 -19.73
C LEU A 68 11.48 -28.89 -20.94
N TYR A 69 10.79 -27.99 -21.64
CA TYR A 69 10.03 -28.31 -22.84
C TYR A 69 10.92 -28.83 -23.95
N ASP A 70 12.09 -28.22 -24.17
CA ASP A 70 13.08 -28.69 -25.14
C ASP A 70 13.56 -30.11 -24.79
N LYS A 71 13.92 -30.35 -23.51
CA LYS A 71 14.30 -31.69 -23.02
C LYS A 71 13.20 -32.73 -23.20
N ILE A 72 11.94 -32.38 -22.96
CA ILE A 72 10.80 -33.27 -23.19
C ILE A 72 10.60 -33.52 -24.70
N GLN A 73 10.79 -32.51 -25.54
CA GLN A 73 10.68 -32.65 -26.99
C GLN A 73 11.71 -33.63 -27.56
N VAL A 74 12.94 -33.62 -27.02
CA VAL A 74 14.00 -34.56 -27.41
C VAL A 74 14.03 -35.86 -26.58
N ASP A 75 12.94 -36.21 -25.89
CA ASP A 75 12.75 -37.49 -25.20
C ASP A 75 13.80 -37.80 -24.12
N VAL A 76 14.25 -36.79 -23.37
CA VAL A 76 15.18 -36.96 -22.25
C VAL A 76 14.52 -37.72 -21.09
N GLU A 77 15.22 -38.74 -20.61
CA GLU A 77 14.92 -39.43 -19.35
C GLU A 77 15.77 -38.83 -18.23
N PHE A 78 15.12 -38.41 -17.14
CA PHE A 78 15.79 -37.84 -15.97
C PHE A 78 16.26 -38.95 -15.02
N GLY A 79 17.33 -38.68 -14.27
CA GLY A 79 17.87 -39.64 -13.32
C GLY A 79 16.90 -39.99 -12.18
N ASP A 80 17.07 -41.17 -11.56
CA ASP A 80 16.16 -41.70 -10.52
C ASP A 80 16.00 -40.79 -9.29
N THR A 81 16.96 -39.89 -9.03
CA THR A 81 16.93 -38.92 -7.92
C THR A 81 16.63 -37.49 -8.34
N GLU A 82 16.45 -37.25 -9.65
CA GLU A 82 16.29 -35.91 -10.21
C GLU A 82 14.84 -35.42 -10.24
N ILE A 83 13.87 -36.32 -10.14
CA ILE A 83 12.45 -35.98 -10.01
C ILE A 83 12.05 -36.13 -8.55
N GLN A 84 11.47 -35.07 -7.98
CA GLN A 84 10.93 -35.04 -6.62
C GLN A 84 9.47 -34.61 -6.67
N GLU A 85 8.70 -35.03 -5.66
CA GLU A 85 7.24 -34.82 -5.61
C GLU A 85 6.85 -33.33 -5.70
N ASN A 86 7.56 -32.46 -4.98
CA ASN A 86 7.27 -31.03 -4.94
C ASN A 86 7.49 -30.36 -6.30
N GLU A 87 8.61 -30.63 -6.95
CA GLU A 87 8.94 -30.09 -8.27
C GLU A 87 8.04 -30.66 -9.36
N LEU A 88 7.64 -31.94 -9.24
CA LEU A 88 6.63 -32.52 -10.12
C LEU A 88 5.29 -31.77 -10.00
N LYS A 89 4.86 -31.48 -8.78
CA LYS A 89 3.65 -30.69 -8.53
C LYS A 89 3.75 -29.29 -9.12
N LEU A 90 4.88 -28.60 -8.94
CA LEU A 90 5.12 -27.27 -9.51
C LEU A 90 5.08 -27.28 -11.04
N PHE A 91 5.67 -28.30 -11.67
CA PHE A 91 5.63 -28.46 -13.12
C PHE A 91 4.19 -28.63 -13.64
N ILE A 92 3.40 -29.49 -13.00
CA ILE A 92 1.99 -29.71 -13.39
C ILE A 92 1.16 -28.43 -13.19
N GLN A 93 1.37 -27.72 -12.07
CA GLN A 93 0.73 -26.42 -11.83
C GLN A 93 1.12 -25.36 -12.86
N HIS A 94 2.38 -25.35 -13.31
CA HIS A 94 2.84 -24.46 -14.38
C HIS A 94 2.10 -24.73 -15.70
N LEU A 95 1.87 -26.00 -16.04
CA LEU A 95 1.09 -26.38 -17.22
C LEU A 95 -0.38 -25.95 -17.13
N ASN A 96 -0.99 -26.00 -15.95
CA ASN A 96 -2.35 -25.52 -15.71
C ASN A 96 -2.50 -24.01 -15.90
N ASN A 97 -1.52 -23.22 -15.46
CA ASN A 97 -1.61 -21.76 -15.52
C ASN A 97 -1.44 -21.20 -16.95
N ASN A 98 -0.80 -21.94 -17.85
CA ASN A 98 -0.56 -21.54 -19.25
C ASN A 98 -1.74 -21.93 -20.16
N ASN A 99 -2.94 -21.41 -19.88
CA ASN A 99 -4.21 -21.75 -20.57
C ASN A 99 -4.23 -21.47 -22.09
N ILE A 100 -3.27 -20.72 -22.64
CA ILE A 100 -3.22 -20.36 -24.06
C ILE A 100 -2.92 -21.58 -24.96
N TYR A 101 -2.44 -22.70 -24.40
CA TYR A 101 -1.99 -23.86 -25.16
C TYR A 101 -2.47 -25.23 -24.62
N ASN A 102 -3.70 -25.33 -24.11
CA ASN A 102 -4.21 -26.53 -23.42
C ASN A 102 -3.91 -27.86 -24.15
N ASN A 103 -4.14 -27.95 -25.47
CA ASN A 103 -3.85 -29.18 -26.22
C ASN A 103 -2.34 -29.51 -26.28
N LYS A 104 -1.47 -28.51 -26.43
CA LYS A 104 -0.02 -28.71 -26.49
C LYS A 104 0.54 -29.10 -25.11
N ASN A 105 0.02 -28.49 -24.04
CA ASN A 105 0.42 -28.80 -22.67
C ASN A 105 0.07 -30.25 -22.30
N ASN A 106 -1.11 -30.73 -22.70
CA ASN A 106 -1.51 -32.13 -22.50
C ASN A 106 -0.56 -33.10 -23.21
N ILE A 107 -0.15 -32.79 -24.45
CA ILE A 107 0.83 -33.59 -25.20
C ILE A 107 2.19 -33.60 -24.48
N ILE A 108 2.67 -32.45 -24.02
CA ILE A 108 3.93 -32.32 -23.27
C ILE A 108 3.88 -33.15 -21.98
N LEU A 109 2.79 -33.04 -21.21
CA LEU A 109 2.60 -33.77 -19.96
C LEU A 109 2.60 -35.28 -20.18
N ASN A 110 1.83 -35.75 -21.17
CA ASN A 110 1.80 -37.17 -21.49
C ASN A 110 3.17 -37.66 -21.95
N LYS A 111 3.86 -36.92 -22.84
CA LYS A 111 5.20 -37.26 -23.32
C LYS A 111 6.21 -37.35 -22.16
N PHE A 112 6.22 -36.37 -21.27
CA PHE A 112 7.05 -36.37 -20.07
C PHE A 112 6.76 -37.56 -19.16
N TYR A 113 5.47 -37.83 -18.88
CA TYR A 113 5.05 -38.93 -18.03
C TYR A 113 5.45 -40.28 -18.61
N GLN A 114 5.18 -40.54 -19.89
CA GLN A 114 5.53 -41.82 -20.52
C GLN A 114 7.04 -42.06 -20.49
N LYS A 115 7.85 -41.02 -20.78
CA LYS A 115 9.31 -41.14 -20.79
C LYS A 115 9.91 -41.35 -19.40
N ASN A 116 9.32 -40.75 -18.37
CA ASN A 116 9.83 -40.77 -16.98
C ASN A 116 8.94 -41.60 -16.03
N LYS A 117 8.15 -42.53 -16.60
CA LYS A 117 7.10 -43.27 -15.91
C LYS A 117 7.63 -44.02 -14.69
N LYS A 118 8.80 -44.67 -14.84
CA LYS A 118 9.44 -45.45 -13.78
C LYS A 118 9.82 -44.57 -12.59
N GLN A 119 10.44 -43.42 -12.86
CA GLN A 119 10.89 -42.44 -11.86
C GLN A 119 9.69 -41.79 -11.16
N ILE A 120 8.62 -41.48 -11.88
CA ILE A 120 7.40 -40.91 -11.27
C ILE A 120 6.70 -41.94 -10.38
N LYS A 121 6.60 -43.21 -10.82
CA LYS A 121 6.01 -44.28 -9.98
C LYS A 121 6.82 -44.56 -8.72
N SER A 122 8.15 -44.49 -8.80
CA SER A 122 9.00 -44.80 -7.65
C SER A 122 8.79 -43.84 -6.48
N LEU A 123 8.36 -42.60 -6.74
CA LEU A 123 8.03 -41.61 -5.71
C LEU A 123 6.90 -42.07 -4.78
N PHE A 124 5.93 -42.83 -5.29
CA PHE A 124 4.70 -43.16 -4.59
C PHE A 124 4.63 -44.63 -4.14
N ILE A 125 5.71 -45.40 -4.25
CA ILE A 125 5.75 -46.82 -3.84
C ILE A 125 5.34 -46.99 -2.36
N LYS A 126 5.73 -46.05 -1.50
CA LYS A 126 5.43 -46.08 -0.06
C LYS A 126 3.95 -45.88 0.27
N ASP A 127 3.23 -45.17 -0.59
CA ASP A 127 1.82 -44.84 -0.41
C ASP A 127 0.89 -45.85 -1.09
N GLY A 128 1.45 -46.98 -1.56
CA GLY A 128 0.75 -47.99 -2.33
C GLY A 128 0.37 -47.52 -3.74
N LYS A 129 -0.38 -48.36 -4.46
CA LYS A 129 -0.77 -48.08 -5.86
C LYS A 129 -1.72 -46.86 -5.99
N GLU A 130 -2.37 -46.45 -4.90
CA GLU A 130 -3.27 -45.28 -4.85
C GLU A 130 -2.54 -43.94 -4.71
N GLY A 131 -1.27 -43.95 -4.26
CA GLY A 131 -0.49 -42.74 -4.00
C GLY A 131 -0.38 -41.80 -5.20
N LEU A 132 -0.10 -42.36 -6.39
CA LEU A 132 0.00 -41.57 -7.62
C LEU A 132 -1.34 -40.95 -8.02
N LEU A 133 -2.44 -41.69 -7.88
CA LEU A 133 -3.77 -41.20 -8.24
C LEU A 133 -4.24 -40.10 -7.27
N SER A 134 -4.03 -40.31 -5.97
CA SER A 134 -4.26 -39.29 -4.93
C SER A 134 -3.43 -38.03 -5.19
N PHE A 135 -2.14 -38.18 -5.51
CA PHE A 135 -1.27 -37.09 -5.90
C PHE A 135 -1.80 -36.37 -7.15
N SER A 136 -2.22 -37.10 -8.18
CA SER A 136 -2.76 -36.51 -9.41
C SER A 136 -3.98 -35.63 -9.15
N ILE A 137 -4.90 -36.05 -8.27
CA ILE A 137 -6.05 -35.25 -7.86
C ILE A 137 -5.61 -33.98 -7.12
N LYS A 138 -4.62 -34.09 -6.22
CA LYS A 138 -4.05 -32.95 -5.48
C LYS A 138 -3.32 -31.93 -6.37
N THR A 139 -2.90 -32.32 -7.58
CA THR A 139 -2.32 -31.38 -8.57
C THR A 139 -3.37 -30.53 -9.26
N ASN A 140 -4.65 -30.87 -9.12
CA ASN A 140 -5.78 -30.20 -9.75
C ASN A 140 -5.67 -30.11 -11.28
N ASN A 141 -5.12 -31.16 -11.93
CA ASN A 141 -5.00 -31.26 -13.39
C ASN A 141 -5.77 -32.51 -13.87
N LEU A 142 -6.89 -32.31 -14.57
CA LEU A 142 -7.74 -33.39 -15.06
C LEU A 142 -6.99 -34.36 -16.00
N GLU A 143 -6.13 -33.84 -16.86
CA GLU A 143 -5.39 -34.67 -17.81
C GLU A 143 -4.39 -35.59 -17.12
N PHE A 144 -3.72 -35.09 -16.08
CA PHE A 144 -2.83 -35.88 -15.26
C PHE A 144 -3.56 -36.99 -14.49
N VAL A 145 -4.78 -36.69 -14.01
CA VAL A 145 -5.67 -37.70 -13.41
C VAL A 145 -6.04 -38.76 -14.44
N LYS A 146 -6.40 -38.38 -15.67
CA LYS A 146 -6.69 -39.33 -16.76
C LYS A 146 -5.49 -40.21 -17.10
N ILE A 147 -4.31 -39.63 -17.26
CA ILE A 147 -3.07 -40.35 -17.57
C ILE A 147 -2.75 -41.36 -16.44
N SER A 148 -2.81 -40.90 -15.19
CA SER A 148 -2.53 -41.73 -14.02
C SER A 148 -3.57 -42.85 -13.83
N ASN A 149 -4.85 -42.55 -14.05
CA ASN A 149 -5.93 -43.53 -13.97
C ASN A 149 -5.81 -44.60 -15.07
N LYS A 150 -5.56 -44.18 -16.32
CA LYS A 150 -5.37 -45.10 -17.44
C LYS A 150 -4.19 -46.03 -17.18
N ASP A 151 -3.07 -45.48 -16.72
CA ASP A 151 -1.91 -46.29 -16.39
C ASP A 151 -2.18 -47.24 -15.20
N PHE A 152 -2.96 -46.79 -14.22
CA PHE A 152 -3.41 -47.65 -13.13
C PHE A 152 -4.23 -48.84 -13.64
N ILE A 153 -5.18 -48.60 -14.56
CA ILE A 153 -5.99 -49.62 -15.24
C ILE A 153 -5.10 -50.57 -16.07
N ASP A 154 -4.23 -50.02 -16.91
CA ASP A 154 -3.37 -50.77 -17.83
C ASP A 154 -2.30 -51.62 -17.10
N SER A 155 -1.96 -51.26 -15.86
CA SER A 155 -0.88 -51.91 -15.08
C SER A 155 -1.29 -53.14 -14.25
N ASN A 156 -2.57 -53.54 -14.27
CA ASN A 156 -3.06 -54.69 -13.50
C ASN A 156 -3.56 -55.84 -14.40
N ASP A 157 -3.05 -57.05 -14.11
CA ASP A 157 -3.73 -58.31 -14.41
C ASP A 157 -5.17 -58.27 -13.85
N ASN A 158 -6.16 -58.70 -14.63
CA ASN A 158 -7.61 -58.58 -14.40
C ASN A 158 -8.16 -58.97 -13.00
N LYS A 159 -7.37 -59.54 -12.09
CA LYS A 159 -7.78 -59.92 -10.73
C LYS A 159 -7.94 -58.74 -9.74
N PHE A 160 -7.30 -57.60 -9.96
CA PHE A 160 -7.27 -56.53 -8.95
C PHE A 160 -8.46 -55.55 -9.02
N MET A 161 -9.20 -55.51 -10.13
CA MET A 161 -10.39 -54.65 -10.27
C MET A 161 -11.56 -55.12 -9.41
N GLU A 162 -11.60 -56.40 -9.02
CA GLU A 162 -12.60 -56.95 -8.10
C GLU A 162 -12.27 -56.69 -6.62
N ASP A 163 -10.98 -56.53 -6.28
CA ASP A 163 -10.49 -56.25 -4.92
C ASP A 163 -10.31 -54.77 -4.60
N PHE A 164 -10.49 -53.88 -5.58
CA PHE A 164 -10.56 -52.43 -5.33
C PHE A 164 -11.86 -52.13 -4.59
N SER A 165 -11.81 -52.18 -3.26
CA SER A 165 -12.99 -51.99 -2.42
C SER A 165 -13.64 -50.64 -2.72
N GLY A 166 -14.97 -50.55 -2.54
CA GLY A 166 -15.70 -49.29 -2.70
C GLY A 166 -15.11 -48.14 -1.88
N ASP A 167 -14.41 -48.45 -0.78
CA ASP A 167 -13.79 -47.48 0.13
C ASP A 167 -12.66 -46.67 -0.53
N SER A 168 -11.83 -47.30 -1.37
CA SER A 168 -10.73 -46.60 -2.07
C SER A 168 -11.24 -45.55 -3.07
N TYR A 169 -12.33 -45.85 -3.77
CA TYR A 169 -12.96 -44.88 -4.68
C TYR A 169 -13.70 -43.76 -3.94
N CYS A 170 -14.30 -44.06 -2.78
CA CYS A 170 -14.88 -43.05 -1.91
C CYS A 170 -13.82 -42.03 -1.45
N LEU A 171 -12.61 -42.50 -1.13
CA LEU A 171 -11.47 -41.63 -0.77
C LEU A 171 -11.05 -40.70 -1.92
N LEU A 172 -11.02 -41.20 -3.16
CA LEU A 172 -10.67 -40.39 -4.34
C LEU A 172 -11.73 -39.32 -4.63
N LEU A 173 -13.01 -39.65 -4.47
CA LEU A 173 -14.10 -38.66 -4.58
C LEU A 173 -13.98 -37.59 -3.49
N ASP A 174 -13.72 -37.97 -2.25
CA ASP A 174 -13.49 -37.01 -1.15
C ASP A 174 -12.32 -36.08 -1.45
N LEU A 175 -11.21 -36.61 -1.98
CA LEU A 175 -10.07 -35.81 -2.42
C LEU A 175 -10.42 -34.88 -3.58
N ALA A 176 -11.27 -35.29 -4.51
CA ALA A 176 -11.69 -34.49 -5.65
C ALA A 176 -12.65 -33.36 -5.26
N PHE A 177 -13.57 -33.61 -4.31
CA PHE A 177 -14.37 -32.54 -3.73
C PHE A 177 -13.51 -31.54 -2.97
N LYS A 178 -12.55 -32.02 -2.19
CA LYS A 178 -11.59 -31.18 -1.47
C LYS A 178 -10.67 -30.38 -2.38
N SER A 179 -10.34 -30.90 -3.57
CA SER A 179 -9.51 -30.17 -4.55
C SER A 179 -10.29 -29.06 -5.29
N GLY A 180 -11.62 -29.07 -5.22
CA GLY A 180 -12.47 -28.01 -5.73
C GLY A 180 -12.61 -27.96 -7.26
N ASN A 181 -12.29 -29.03 -7.98
CA ASN A 181 -12.44 -29.10 -9.45
C ASN A 181 -13.55 -30.06 -9.90
N LEU A 182 -14.61 -29.47 -10.44
CA LEU A 182 -15.85 -30.16 -10.77
C LEU A 182 -15.67 -31.20 -11.87
N ASP A 183 -14.74 -30.95 -12.81
CA ASP A 183 -14.50 -31.87 -13.93
C ASP A 183 -13.79 -33.14 -13.46
N ILE A 184 -12.90 -33.02 -12.46
CA ILE A 184 -12.27 -34.18 -11.82
C ILE A 184 -13.33 -35.01 -11.08
N VAL A 185 -14.24 -34.35 -10.35
CA VAL A 185 -15.35 -35.03 -9.67
C VAL A 185 -16.26 -35.76 -10.66
N LYS A 186 -16.65 -35.10 -11.76
CA LYS A 186 -17.45 -35.71 -12.84
C LYS A 186 -16.73 -36.90 -13.46
N TYR A 187 -15.43 -36.77 -13.73
CA TYR A 187 -14.63 -37.85 -14.29
C TYR A 187 -14.57 -39.07 -13.35
N ILE A 188 -14.19 -38.87 -12.09
CA ILE A 188 -14.12 -39.99 -11.12
C ILE A 188 -15.49 -40.64 -10.92
N LYS A 189 -16.58 -39.86 -10.86
CA LYS A 189 -17.94 -40.41 -10.80
C LYS A 189 -18.23 -41.32 -11.99
N ASN A 190 -17.92 -40.87 -13.22
CA ASN A 190 -18.22 -41.64 -14.42
C ASN A 190 -17.41 -42.93 -14.53
N GLU A 191 -16.18 -42.94 -14.01
CA GLU A 191 -15.32 -44.12 -13.96
C GLU A 191 -15.70 -45.10 -12.83
N THR A 192 -16.58 -44.70 -11.88
CA THR A 192 -16.91 -45.50 -10.70
C THR A 192 -18.34 -46.05 -10.72
N LYS A 193 -18.47 -47.38 -10.84
CA LYS A 193 -19.78 -48.07 -10.83
C LYS A 193 -20.48 -48.03 -9.46
N HIS A 194 -19.76 -47.80 -8.37
CA HIS A 194 -20.28 -47.82 -7.00
C HIS A 194 -20.61 -46.45 -6.41
N TYR A 195 -20.67 -45.38 -7.22
CA TYR A 195 -20.96 -44.03 -6.69
C TYR A 195 -22.36 -43.92 -6.04
N GLU A 196 -23.31 -44.77 -6.43
CA GLU A 196 -24.69 -44.71 -5.92
C GLU A 196 -24.78 -44.91 -4.40
N THR A 197 -23.83 -45.65 -3.81
CA THR A 197 -23.77 -45.87 -2.37
C THR A 197 -22.85 -44.89 -1.62
N TYR A 198 -22.06 -44.08 -2.34
CA TYR A 198 -21.09 -43.14 -1.74
C TYR A 198 -21.77 -42.12 -0.82
N LEU A 199 -22.83 -41.45 -1.31
CA LEU A 199 -23.53 -40.44 -0.52
C LEU A 199 -24.40 -41.08 0.58
N SER A 200 -25.02 -42.24 0.32
CA SER A 200 -25.86 -42.91 1.32
C SER A 200 -25.06 -43.42 2.52
N ASN A 201 -23.79 -43.75 2.32
CA ASN A 201 -22.93 -44.34 3.35
C ASN A 201 -22.20 -43.30 4.22
N LYS A 202 -22.21 -42.01 3.85
CA LYS A 202 -21.55 -40.98 4.65
C LYS A 202 -22.21 -40.79 6.02
N SER A 203 -21.39 -40.66 7.06
CA SER A 203 -21.84 -40.17 8.36
C SER A 203 -22.28 -38.69 8.26
N ILE A 204 -23.05 -38.21 9.23
CA ILE A 204 -23.45 -36.80 9.28
C ILE A 204 -22.21 -35.87 9.26
N GLU A 205 -21.14 -36.25 9.97
CA GLU A 205 -19.89 -35.48 10.02
C GLU A 205 -19.21 -35.42 8.64
N GLN A 206 -19.19 -36.53 7.91
CA GLN A 206 -18.63 -36.60 6.57
C GLN A 206 -19.45 -35.81 5.54
N GLU A 207 -20.79 -35.83 5.66
CA GLU A 207 -21.67 -34.98 4.84
C GLU A 207 -21.40 -33.49 5.10
N LEU A 208 -21.27 -33.10 6.36
CA LEU A 208 -20.97 -31.72 6.73
C LEU A 208 -19.60 -31.26 6.23
N GLN A 209 -18.59 -32.14 6.27
CA GLN A 209 -17.27 -31.85 5.71
C GLN A 209 -17.34 -31.67 4.18
N LEU A 210 -18.04 -32.57 3.48
CA LEU A 210 -18.25 -32.47 2.02
C LEU A 210 -18.88 -31.12 1.64
N ILE A 211 -19.93 -30.71 2.35
CA ILE A 211 -20.58 -29.41 2.11
C ILE A 211 -19.61 -28.25 2.40
N SER A 212 -18.80 -28.37 3.46
CA SER A 212 -17.77 -27.38 3.77
C SER A 212 -16.80 -27.18 2.62
N ASP A 213 -16.28 -28.29 2.07
CA ASP A 213 -15.33 -28.30 0.97
C ASP A 213 -15.94 -27.70 -0.31
N VAL A 214 -17.20 -28.06 -0.61
CA VAL A 214 -17.97 -27.48 -1.74
C VAL A 214 -18.14 -25.96 -1.59
N LEU A 215 -18.47 -25.48 -0.39
CA LEU A 215 -18.67 -24.05 -0.13
C LEU A 215 -17.35 -23.25 -0.13
N GLU A 216 -16.20 -23.91 -0.01
CA GLU A 216 -14.87 -23.31 -0.12
C GLU A 216 -14.35 -23.21 -1.57
N SER A 217 -14.97 -23.95 -2.49
CA SER A 217 -14.60 -23.92 -3.91
C SER A 217 -14.84 -22.54 -4.56
N SER A 218 -14.01 -22.20 -5.54
CA SER A 218 -14.22 -21.04 -6.40
C SER A 218 -15.52 -21.13 -7.21
N ASN A 219 -15.93 -22.35 -7.57
CA ASN A 219 -17.14 -22.62 -8.37
C ASN A 219 -18.26 -23.21 -7.50
N ARG A 220 -18.40 -22.71 -6.27
CA ARG A 220 -19.33 -23.22 -5.25
C ARG A 220 -20.76 -23.43 -5.75
N ASP A 221 -21.29 -22.50 -6.55
CA ASP A 221 -22.68 -22.55 -7.02
C ASP A 221 -22.89 -23.72 -7.99
N GLU A 222 -21.97 -23.89 -8.96
CA GLU A 222 -21.98 -25.02 -9.90
C GLU A 222 -21.80 -26.36 -9.19
N PHE A 223 -20.87 -26.43 -8.24
CA PHE A 223 -20.62 -27.63 -7.44
C PHE A 223 -21.85 -28.05 -6.64
N LEU A 224 -22.50 -27.08 -5.99
CA LEU A 224 -23.64 -27.34 -5.15
C LEU A 224 -24.88 -27.69 -6.00
N LEU A 225 -25.05 -27.05 -7.16
CA LEU A 225 -26.06 -27.47 -8.15
C LEU A 225 -25.83 -28.90 -8.62
N TYR A 226 -24.59 -29.27 -8.94
CA TYR A 226 -24.24 -30.64 -9.31
C TYR A 226 -24.54 -31.63 -8.19
N LEU A 227 -24.17 -31.29 -6.94
CA LEU A 227 -24.44 -32.10 -5.76
C LEU A 227 -25.96 -32.31 -5.56
N LEU A 228 -26.76 -31.25 -5.65
CA LEU A 228 -28.21 -31.31 -5.41
C LEU A 228 -28.99 -31.94 -6.56
N ASN A 229 -28.59 -31.71 -7.82
CA ASN A 229 -29.35 -32.13 -8.99
C ASN A 229 -28.86 -33.47 -9.55
N GLU A 230 -27.57 -33.58 -9.83
CA GLU A 230 -26.98 -34.72 -10.56
C GLU A 230 -26.59 -35.86 -9.63
N LEU A 231 -26.15 -35.53 -8.41
CA LEU A 231 -25.87 -36.52 -7.37
C LEU A 231 -27.08 -36.77 -6.46
N LYS A 232 -28.18 -36.02 -6.66
CA LYS A 232 -29.42 -36.11 -5.88
C LYS A 232 -29.17 -36.12 -4.37
N PHE A 233 -28.18 -35.36 -3.92
CA PHE A 233 -27.79 -35.33 -2.52
C PHE A 233 -28.95 -34.86 -1.64
N ASN A 234 -29.44 -35.75 -0.78
CA ASN A 234 -30.42 -35.42 0.24
C ASN A 234 -29.78 -35.53 1.64
N PRO A 235 -29.43 -34.41 2.27
CA PRO A 235 -28.75 -34.33 3.56
C PRO A 235 -29.50 -35.05 4.68
N LYS A 236 -28.76 -35.79 5.51
CA LYS A 236 -29.32 -36.42 6.71
C LYS A 236 -29.55 -35.42 7.84
N SER A 237 -28.72 -34.37 7.92
CA SER A 237 -28.85 -33.29 8.90
C SER A 237 -29.49 -32.04 8.30
N LYS A 238 -30.46 -31.47 9.01
CA LYS A 238 -30.98 -30.11 8.74
C LYS A 238 -30.13 -29.00 9.38
N LYS A 239 -29.09 -29.36 10.14
CA LYS A 239 -28.22 -28.40 10.85
C LYS A 239 -26.83 -28.39 10.22
N LEU A 240 -26.44 -27.24 9.67
CA LEU A 240 -25.07 -26.97 9.21
C LEU A 240 -24.16 -26.58 10.37
N ASN A 241 -22.87 -26.87 10.21
CA ASN A 241 -21.83 -26.42 11.13
C ASN A 241 -21.75 -24.88 11.11
N GLU A 242 -21.54 -24.26 12.28
CA GLU A 242 -21.50 -22.80 12.48
C GLU A 242 -20.44 -22.07 11.65
N THR A 243 -19.41 -22.81 11.23
CA THR A 243 -18.32 -22.34 10.38
C THR A 243 -18.77 -22.12 8.94
N ASN A 244 -19.85 -22.75 8.46
CA ASN A 244 -20.26 -22.69 7.04
C ASN A 244 -21.41 -21.71 6.76
N ASN A 245 -22.11 -21.26 7.79
CA ASN A 245 -23.28 -20.39 7.66
C ASN A 245 -23.00 -19.08 6.91
N HIS A 246 -21.85 -18.45 7.12
CA HIS A 246 -21.48 -17.23 6.41
C HIS A 246 -21.19 -17.47 4.91
N LYS A 247 -20.75 -18.69 4.56
CA LYS A 247 -20.47 -19.08 3.17
C LYS A 247 -21.74 -19.32 2.37
N LEU A 248 -22.86 -19.70 3.02
CA LEU A 248 -24.15 -19.84 2.35
C LEU A 248 -24.66 -18.51 1.80
N ILE A 249 -24.35 -17.41 2.47
CA ILE A 249 -24.84 -16.09 2.06
C ILE A 249 -24.12 -15.61 0.79
N LEU A 250 -22.97 -16.20 0.44
CA LEU A 250 -22.24 -15.95 -0.81
C LEU A 250 -22.92 -16.58 -2.04
N LEU A 251 -23.84 -17.51 -1.84
CA LEU A 251 -24.49 -18.23 -2.93
C LEU A 251 -25.42 -17.34 -3.74
N GLU A 252 -25.65 -17.74 -5.00
CA GLU A 252 -26.74 -17.17 -5.79
C GLU A 252 -28.09 -17.27 -5.06
N PHE A 253 -28.90 -16.22 -5.19
CA PHE A 253 -30.16 -16.08 -4.47
C PHE A 253 -31.08 -17.31 -4.59
N ASN A 254 -31.24 -17.85 -5.80
CA ASN A 254 -32.11 -19.01 -6.05
C ASN A 254 -31.61 -20.27 -5.33
N LEU A 255 -30.29 -20.45 -5.28
CA LEU A 255 -29.66 -21.59 -4.64
C LEU A 255 -29.75 -21.45 -3.11
N PHE A 256 -29.49 -20.26 -2.58
CA PHE A 256 -29.72 -19.93 -1.17
C PHE A 256 -31.18 -20.19 -0.76
N GLN A 257 -32.15 -19.70 -1.54
CA GLN A 257 -33.56 -19.91 -1.31
C GLN A 257 -33.92 -21.41 -1.29
N ARG A 258 -33.38 -22.18 -2.23
CA ARG A 258 -33.60 -23.64 -2.27
C ARG A 258 -33.06 -24.34 -1.02
N LEU A 259 -31.84 -24.02 -0.60
CA LEU A 259 -31.26 -24.57 0.64
C LEU A 259 -32.06 -24.14 1.88
N TYR A 260 -32.54 -22.89 1.92
CA TYR A 260 -33.43 -22.41 2.97
C TYR A 260 -34.66 -23.30 3.08
N ASN A 261 -35.34 -23.55 1.95
CA ASN A 261 -36.56 -24.34 1.90
C ASN A 261 -36.34 -25.83 2.24
N LEU A 262 -35.11 -26.34 2.08
CA LEU A 262 -34.72 -27.69 2.53
C LEU A 262 -34.47 -27.75 4.05
N GLY A 263 -34.57 -26.63 4.76
CA GLY A 263 -34.42 -26.51 6.21
C GLY A 263 -32.99 -26.41 6.71
N TRP A 264 -32.01 -26.21 5.83
CA TRP A 264 -30.59 -26.08 6.19
C TRP A 264 -30.26 -24.79 6.93
N ILE A 265 -31.06 -23.76 6.69
CA ILE A 265 -30.84 -22.41 7.18
C ILE A 265 -31.72 -22.12 8.42
N ASP A 266 -32.65 -23.02 8.78
CA ASP A 266 -33.52 -22.86 9.94
C ASP A 266 -32.73 -22.77 11.26
N SER A 267 -31.58 -23.46 11.34
CA SER A 267 -30.66 -23.36 12.49
C SER A 267 -30.03 -21.96 12.65
N LEU A 268 -29.96 -21.17 11.58
CA LEU A 268 -29.52 -19.78 11.60
C LEU A 268 -30.59 -18.89 12.27
N ALA A 269 -31.87 -19.15 11.99
CA ALA A 269 -33.00 -18.39 12.51
C ALA A 269 -33.24 -18.63 14.01
N GLU A 270 -33.11 -19.87 14.47
CA GLU A 270 -33.19 -20.17 15.90
C GLU A 270 -32.04 -19.54 16.71
N LYS A 271 -30.83 -19.45 16.12
CA LYS A 271 -29.65 -18.91 16.80
C LYS A 271 -29.47 -17.39 16.69
N ILE A 272 -30.08 -16.72 15.70
CA ILE A 272 -30.12 -15.23 15.67
C ILE A 272 -30.89 -14.68 16.88
N LYS A 273 -31.80 -15.48 17.47
CA LYS A 273 -32.43 -15.17 18.75
C LYS A 273 -31.50 -15.29 19.97
N GLN A 274 -30.28 -15.85 19.84
CA GLN A 274 -29.39 -16.22 20.96
C GLN A 274 -28.09 -15.37 21.07
N ASN A 275 -28.08 -14.10 20.63
CA ASN A 275 -27.01 -13.10 20.82
C ASN A 275 -25.60 -13.38 20.20
N SER A 276 -25.16 -14.63 20.02
CA SER A 276 -23.79 -14.93 19.54
C SER A 276 -23.57 -14.69 18.03
N ILE A 277 -24.64 -14.59 17.24
CA ILE A 277 -24.61 -14.31 15.79
C ILE A 277 -24.54 -12.81 15.47
N ILE A 278 -24.74 -11.92 16.46
CA ILE A 278 -24.64 -10.45 16.29
C ILE A 278 -23.24 -10.05 15.81
N ASN A 279 -22.19 -10.73 16.29
CA ASN A 279 -20.82 -10.54 15.82
C ASN A 279 -20.57 -11.05 14.38
N LYS A 280 -21.37 -12.00 13.88
CA LYS A 280 -21.27 -12.57 12.52
C LYS A 280 -22.12 -11.83 11.49
N PHE A 281 -23.27 -11.24 11.86
CA PHE A 281 -23.92 -10.21 11.01
C PHE A 281 -23.14 -8.90 11.03
N GLY A 282 -22.42 -8.61 12.12
CA GLY A 282 -21.41 -7.56 12.22
C GLY A 282 -20.35 -7.64 11.11
N SER A 283 -19.91 -8.83 10.69
CA SER A 283 -18.98 -8.95 9.56
C SER A 283 -19.63 -8.69 8.21
N MET A 284 -20.93 -8.99 8.04
CA MET A 284 -21.69 -8.59 6.84
C MET A 284 -21.87 -7.06 6.76
N THR A 285 -22.12 -6.39 7.89
CA THR A 285 -22.21 -4.91 7.94
C THR A 285 -20.85 -4.25 7.80
N VAL A 286 -19.76 -4.85 8.29
CA VAL A 286 -18.38 -4.38 8.03
C VAL A 286 -18.03 -4.49 6.54
N ASN A 287 -18.33 -5.61 5.89
CA ASN A 287 -18.09 -5.80 4.45
C ASN A 287 -18.96 -4.88 3.58
N CYS A 288 -20.21 -4.63 3.98
CA CYS A 288 -21.07 -3.67 3.29
C CYS A 288 -20.71 -2.22 3.60
N SER A 289 -20.09 -1.93 4.76
CA SER A 289 -19.54 -0.61 5.06
C SER A 289 -18.39 -0.25 4.13
N GLN A 290 -17.62 -1.24 3.66
CA GLN A 290 -16.58 -1.07 2.63
C GLN A 290 -17.17 -0.72 1.25
N PHE A 291 -18.35 -1.27 0.91
CA PHE A 291 -19.11 -0.88 -0.29
C PHE A 291 -19.74 0.53 -0.17
N LEU A 292 -20.19 0.92 1.02
CA LEU A 292 -20.71 2.26 1.31
C LEU A 292 -19.64 3.35 1.37
N SER A 293 -18.45 3.02 1.88
CA SER A 293 -17.31 3.95 2.00
C SER A 293 -16.44 4.03 0.74
N TYR A 294 -16.89 3.40 -0.35
CA TYR A 294 -16.17 3.30 -1.61
C TYR A 294 -15.91 4.68 -2.23
N ASN A 295 -14.69 5.19 -1.98
CA ASN A 295 -13.98 6.17 -2.78
C ASN A 295 -12.93 5.39 -3.59
N HIS A 296 -12.73 5.78 -4.85
CA HIS A 296 -11.96 5.15 -5.94
C HIS A 296 -10.51 4.64 -5.68
N HIS A 297 -10.03 4.46 -4.44
CA HIS A 297 -8.59 4.36 -4.17
C HIS A 297 -8.05 3.10 -3.48
N ASN A 298 -8.83 2.05 -3.16
CA ASN A 298 -8.26 0.81 -2.59
C ASN A 298 -8.78 -0.50 -3.23
N ASN A 299 -7.83 -1.36 -3.63
CA ASN A 299 -7.98 -2.60 -4.41
C ASN A 299 -8.55 -3.81 -3.65
N GLN A 300 -9.48 -3.64 -2.71
CA GLN A 300 -10.16 -4.78 -2.07
C GLN A 300 -11.67 -4.63 -2.23
N LEU A 301 -12.18 -5.07 -3.38
CA LEU A 301 -13.58 -4.93 -3.78
C LEU A 301 -14.32 -6.26 -3.64
N ILE A 302 -15.42 -6.24 -2.88
CA ILE A 302 -16.55 -7.15 -3.07
C ILE A 302 -17.24 -6.69 -4.36
N SER A 303 -17.51 -7.60 -5.30
CA SER A 303 -18.21 -7.26 -6.54
C SER A 303 -19.66 -6.82 -6.28
N LEU A 304 -20.23 -5.98 -7.14
CA LEU A 304 -21.64 -5.56 -7.04
C LEU A 304 -22.59 -6.76 -6.99
N ASN A 305 -22.34 -7.80 -7.78
CA ASN A 305 -23.14 -9.03 -7.77
C ASN A 305 -23.05 -9.75 -6.42
N THR A 306 -21.85 -9.84 -5.84
CA THR A 306 -21.67 -10.42 -4.50
C THR A 306 -22.42 -9.61 -3.44
N PHE A 307 -22.38 -8.27 -3.52
CA PHE A 307 -23.16 -7.40 -2.64
C PHE A 307 -24.67 -7.58 -2.80
N LEU A 308 -25.17 -7.67 -4.04
CA LEU A 308 -26.59 -7.88 -4.34
C LEU A 308 -27.08 -9.22 -3.79
N ASN A 309 -26.31 -10.29 -3.99
CA ASN A 309 -26.62 -11.61 -3.41
C ASN A 309 -26.72 -11.53 -1.89
N TYR A 310 -25.77 -10.85 -1.23
CA TYR A 310 -25.85 -10.63 0.22
C TYR A 310 -27.11 -9.90 0.65
N LEU A 311 -27.46 -8.83 -0.05
CA LEU A 311 -28.63 -8.02 0.26
C LEU A 311 -29.93 -8.81 0.04
N GLN A 312 -30.06 -9.52 -1.08
CA GLN A 312 -31.22 -10.35 -1.39
C GLN A 312 -31.37 -11.50 -0.39
N ASN A 313 -30.28 -12.22 -0.10
CA ASN A 313 -30.26 -13.32 0.88
C ASN A 313 -30.64 -12.83 2.27
N GLY A 314 -30.09 -11.68 2.70
CA GLY A 314 -30.41 -11.04 3.97
C GLY A 314 -31.87 -10.59 4.07
N LEU A 315 -32.41 -9.94 3.04
CA LEU A 315 -33.81 -9.50 2.99
C LEU A 315 -34.79 -10.67 3.00
N TYR A 316 -34.49 -11.74 2.24
CA TYR A 316 -35.31 -12.95 2.23
C TYR A 316 -35.32 -13.59 3.61
N PHE A 317 -34.15 -13.73 4.23
CA PHE A 317 -34.02 -14.25 5.59
C PHE A 317 -34.85 -13.44 6.62
N LEU A 318 -34.82 -12.11 6.54
CA LEU A 318 -35.63 -11.24 7.41
C LEU A 318 -37.13 -11.37 7.17
N SER A 319 -37.54 -11.53 5.90
CA SER A 319 -38.95 -11.71 5.54
C SER A 319 -39.55 -12.98 6.14
N GLN A 320 -38.75 -14.03 6.31
CA GLN A 320 -39.18 -15.29 6.91
C GLN A 320 -39.16 -15.26 8.45
N SER A 321 -38.25 -14.50 9.05
CA SER A 321 -38.08 -14.46 10.51
C SER A 321 -38.97 -13.45 11.24
N LYS A 322 -39.38 -12.35 10.60
CA LYS A 322 -40.29 -11.32 11.18
C LYS A 322 -41.63 -11.28 10.44
N GLN A 323 -42.61 -12.04 10.93
CA GLN A 323 -43.95 -12.12 10.30
C GLN A 323 -44.63 -10.75 10.15
N SER A 324 -44.47 -9.84 11.12
CA SER A 324 -45.11 -8.50 11.10
C SER A 324 -44.60 -7.58 9.99
N ASP A 325 -43.35 -7.76 9.53
CA ASP A 325 -42.69 -6.88 8.55
C ASP A 325 -42.50 -7.56 7.17
N SER A 326 -42.98 -8.80 7.04
CA SER A 326 -42.75 -9.67 5.88
C SER A 326 -43.13 -9.00 4.55
N SER A 327 -44.30 -8.36 4.49
CA SER A 327 -44.81 -7.68 3.29
C SER A 327 -43.87 -6.58 2.78
N GLN A 328 -43.26 -5.81 3.67
CA GLN A 328 -42.35 -4.73 3.31
C GLN A 328 -41.02 -5.28 2.77
N TYR A 329 -40.46 -6.33 3.39
CA TYR A 329 -39.24 -6.96 2.88
C TYR A 329 -39.46 -7.60 1.51
N THR A 330 -40.60 -8.25 1.30
CA THR A 330 -40.97 -8.79 -0.01
C THR A 330 -41.09 -7.69 -1.07
N GLN A 331 -41.67 -6.54 -0.74
CA GLN A 331 -41.71 -5.40 -1.65
C GLN A 331 -40.31 -4.86 -1.98
N THR A 332 -39.42 -4.73 -0.99
CA THR A 332 -38.04 -4.30 -1.20
C THR A 332 -37.27 -5.28 -2.09
N LEU A 333 -37.43 -6.60 -1.86
CA LEU A 333 -36.81 -7.63 -2.68
C LEU A 333 -37.30 -7.56 -4.14
N LYS A 334 -38.61 -7.36 -4.35
CA LYS A 334 -39.17 -7.13 -5.69
C LYS A 334 -38.56 -5.90 -6.37
N LYS A 335 -38.37 -4.80 -5.63
CA LYS A 335 -37.70 -3.60 -6.16
C LYS A 335 -36.27 -3.88 -6.60
N ILE A 336 -35.48 -4.59 -5.78
CA ILE A 336 -34.10 -4.96 -6.12
C ILE A 336 -34.09 -5.84 -7.38
N ASN A 337 -34.94 -6.87 -7.44
CA ASN A 337 -35.00 -7.76 -8.60
C ASN A 337 -35.38 -6.99 -9.87
N ASN A 338 -36.34 -6.07 -9.78
CA ASN A 338 -36.71 -5.22 -10.90
C ASN A 338 -35.54 -4.32 -11.33
N LEU A 339 -34.82 -3.72 -10.38
CA LEU A 339 -33.64 -2.89 -10.68
C LEU A 339 -32.55 -3.69 -11.39
N ILE A 340 -32.26 -4.91 -10.93
CA ILE A 340 -31.27 -5.82 -11.54
C ILE A 340 -31.68 -6.14 -12.97
N LEU A 341 -32.95 -6.52 -13.18
CA LEU A 341 -33.47 -6.81 -14.51
C LEU A 341 -33.35 -5.59 -15.43
N THR A 342 -33.77 -4.40 -14.98
CA THR A 342 -33.65 -3.17 -15.79
C THR A 342 -32.22 -2.83 -16.14
N HIS A 343 -31.27 -3.03 -15.22
CA HIS A 343 -29.84 -2.80 -15.49
C HIS A 343 -29.31 -3.75 -16.57
N HIS A 344 -29.63 -5.05 -16.48
CA HIS A 344 -29.26 -6.03 -17.50
C HIS A 344 -29.86 -5.74 -18.89
N TYR A 345 -31.13 -5.32 -18.95
CA TYR A 345 -31.75 -4.93 -20.21
C TYR A 345 -31.13 -3.65 -20.80
N SER A 346 -30.74 -2.69 -19.95
CA SER A 346 -30.12 -1.44 -20.40
C SER A 346 -28.72 -1.65 -21.00
N ASN A 347 -27.92 -2.58 -20.46
CA ASN A 347 -26.58 -2.89 -20.98
C ASN A 347 -26.59 -3.69 -22.29
N ASN A 348 -27.72 -4.30 -22.66
CA ASN A 348 -27.85 -5.01 -23.93
C ASN A 348 -28.27 -4.09 -25.10
N ASN A 349 -28.74 -2.88 -24.82
CA ASN A 349 -29.13 -1.88 -25.83
C ASN A 349 -27.99 -0.86 -26.04
N ASN A 350 -27.08 -1.25 -26.93
CA ASN A 350 -25.68 -0.84 -27.00
C ASN A 350 -25.36 0.52 -27.67
N ASN A 351 -26.23 1.53 -27.59
CA ASN A 351 -26.09 2.71 -28.46
C ASN A 351 -25.50 3.99 -27.84
N ASN A 352 -25.14 4.06 -26.55
CA ASN A 352 -24.44 5.24 -26.00
C ASN A 352 -23.71 4.98 -24.66
N LYS A 353 -22.37 5.04 -24.66
CA LYS A 353 -21.53 4.91 -23.45
C LYS A 353 -21.85 5.93 -22.34
N LYS A 354 -22.29 7.14 -22.69
CA LYS A 354 -22.68 8.17 -21.71
C LYS A 354 -23.98 7.82 -20.97
N ASP A 355 -24.87 7.08 -21.64
CA ASP A 355 -26.14 6.63 -21.03
C ASP A 355 -25.89 5.43 -20.11
N GLU A 356 -24.93 4.56 -20.43
CA GLU A 356 -24.47 3.46 -19.57
C GLU A 356 -23.86 3.95 -18.24
N GLU A 357 -22.95 4.94 -18.28
CA GLU A 357 -22.36 5.51 -17.06
C GLU A 357 -23.42 6.15 -16.15
N LYS A 358 -24.39 6.85 -16.75
CA LYS A 358 -25.50 7.48 -16.02
C LYS A 358 -26.45 6.44 -15.42
N ASN A 359 -26.77 5.37 -16.15
CA ASN A 359 -27.62 4.28 -15.66
C ASN A 359 -26.94 3.49 -14.53
N THR A 360 -25.63 3.26 -14.65
CA THR A 360 -24.83 2.61 -13.60
C THR A 360 -24.82 3.45 -12.32
N PHE A 361 -24.64 4.77 -12.43
CA PHE A 361 -24.69 5.69 -11.29
C PHE A 361 -26.06 5.68 -10.58
N ILE A 362 -27.16 5.69 -11.35
CA ILE A 362 -28.53 5.65 -10.78
C ILE A 362 -28.78 4.31 -10.08
N PHE A 363 -28.34 3.20 -10.69
CA PHE A 363 -28.47 1.86 -10.13
C PHE A 363 -27.69 1.73 -8.81
N GLU A 364 -26.41 2.11 -8.79
CA GLU A 364 -25.59 2.07 -7.58
C GLU A 364 -26.18 2.92 -6.46
N ARG A 365 -26.60 4.15 -6.77
CA ARG A 365 -27.27 5.04 -5.82
C ARG A 365 -28.50 4.39 -5.19
N GLU A 366 -29.38 3.81 -6.02
CA GLU A 366 -30.64 3.24 -5.53
C GLU A 366 -30.42 1.97 -4.71
N ILE A 367 -29.45 1.14 -5.09
CA ILE A 367 -29.05 -0.04 -4.30
C ILE A 367 -28.46 0.37 -2.94
N LYS A 368 -27.61 1.40 -2.90
CA LYS A 368 -27.08 1.96 -1.64
C LYS A 368 -28.20 2.57 -0.78
N ARG A 369 -29.18 3.25 -1.39
CA ARG A 369 -30.37 3.79 -0.70
C ARG A 369 -31.17 2.66 -0.05
N ILE A 370 -31.52 1.63 -0.81
CA ILE A 370 -32.28 0.47 -0.31
C ILE A 370 -31.52 -0.20 0.83
N TYR A 371 -30.21 -0.39 0.66
CA TYR A 371 -29.37 -0.98 1.70
C TYR A 371 -29.37 -0.15 3.00
N LEU A 372 -29.19 1.16 2.92
CA LEU A 372 -29.12 2.03 4.10
C LEU A 372 -30.46 2.19 4.82
N PHE A 373 -31.50 2.50 4.05
CA PHE A 373 -32.79 2.97 4.58
C PHE A 373 -33.83 1.86 4.72
N ASP A 374 -33.80 0.84 3.85
CA ASP A 374 -34.79 -0.24 3.85
C ASP A 374 -34.28 -1.51 4.55
N PHE A 375 -32.96 -1.76 4.54
CA PHE A 375 -32.31 -2.91 5.19
C PHE A 375 -31.62 -2.54 6.51
N LEU A 376 -30.50 -1.81 6.48
CA LEU A 376 -29.67 -1.51 7.66
C LEU A 376 -30.45 -0.84 8.77
N LYS A 377 -31.28 0.15 8.45
CA LYS A 377 -32.11 0.85 9.43
C LYS A 377 -32.97 -0.09 10.28
N LYS A 378 -33.46 -1.19 9.71
CA LYS A 378 -34.35 -2.15 10.39
C LYS A 378 -33.62 -3.20 11.21
N ILE A 379 -32.33 -3.36 10.96
CA ILE A 379 -31.47 -4.35 11.61
C ILE A 379 -30.47 -3.63 12.52
N LYS A 380 -30.42 -2.29 12.54
CA LYS A 380 -29.48 -1.52 13.38
C LYS A 380 -29.59 -1.92 14.85
N ASP A 381 -30.82 -2.13 15.33
CA ASP A 381 -31.10 -2.56 16.72
C ASP A 381 -30.69 -4.03 16.97
N LEU A 382 -30.63 -4.85 15.92
CA LEU A 382 -30.19 -6.26 15.97
C LEU A 382 -28.66 -6.39 15.82
N VAL A 383 -27.99 -5.45 15.17
CA VAL A 383 -26.54 -5.49 14.86
C VAL A 383 -25.71 -4.67 15.85
N LEU A 384 -26.35 -4.07 16.87
CA LEU A 384 -25.70 -3.17 17.83
C LEU A 384 -24.90 -2.05 17.13
N LEU A 385 -25.32 -1.64 15.93
CA LEU A 385 -24.73 -0.47 15.29
C LEU A 385 -25.05 0.71 16.18
N MET A 386 -24.03 1.29 16.80
CA MET A 386 -24.19 2.57 17.48
C MET A 386 -24.83 3.53 16.48
N ASN A 387 -25.88 4.21 16.91
CA ASN A 387 -26.65 5.13 16.06
C ASN A 387 -25.71 6.11 15.32
N GLU A 388 -24.61 6.54 15.95
CA GLU A 388 -23.52 7.31 15.34
C GLU A 388 -22.94 6.72 14.04
N GLY A 389 -22.70 5.41 13.99
CA GLY A 389 -22.14 4.73 12.82
C GLY A 389 -23.11 4.70 11.65
N TRP A 390 -24.39 4.41 11.92
CA TRP A 390 -25.43 4.47 10.90
C TRP A 390 -25.66 5.91 10.41
N VAL A 391 -25.69 6.89 11.33
CA VAL A 391 -25.80 8.32 11.01
C VAL A 391 -24.65 8.76 10.09
N SER A 392 -23.41 8.33 10.38
CA SER A 392 -22.27 8.58 9.49
C SER A 392 -22.47 8.02 8.08
N PHE A 393 -23.01 6.81 7.92
CA PHE A 393 -23.29 6.26 6.58
C PHE A 393 -24.40 7.02 5.84
N VAL A 394 -25.47 7.40 6.55
CA VAL A 394 -26.56 8.21 5.98
C VAL A 394 -26.01 9.56 5.51
N ILE A 395 -25.20 10.23 6.33
CA ILE A 395 -24.60 11.52 5.98
C ILE A 395 -23.67 11.37 4.78
N ASN A 396 -22.78 10.36 4.77
CA ASN A 396 -21.89 10.10 3.62
C ASN A 396 -22.69 9.88 2.32
N PHE A 397 -23.75 9.08 2.37
CA PHE A 397 -24.65 8.87 1.24
C PHE A 397 -25.28 10.19 0.77
N THR A 398 -25.78 11.01 1.70
CA THR A 398 -26.40 12.29 1.33
C THR A 398 -25.41 13.29 0.73
N CYS A 399 -24.17 13.36 1.21
CA CYS A 399 -23.11 14.18 0.62
C CYS A 399 -22.73 13.69 -0.78
N GLN A 400 -22.64 12.38 -0.98
CA GLN A 400 -22.24 11.79 -2.26
C GLN A 400 -23.28 12.01 -3.36
N TYR A 401 -24.57 11.94 -3.03
CA TYR A 401 -25.67 11.95 -4.02
C TYR A 401 -26.55 13.20 -3.98
N GLY A 402 -26.33 14.15 -3.05
CA GLY A 402 -27.13 15.37 -2.91
C GLY A 402 -28.54 15.15 -2.34
N GLU A 403 -28.78 14.01 -1.69
CA GLU A 403 -30.11 13.54 -1.28
C GLU A 403 -30.52 14.01 0.14
N TYR A 404 -30.37 15.31 0.42
CA TYR A 404 -30.51 15.88 1.78
C TYR A 404 -31.90 15.71 2.41
N HIS A 405 -32.95 15.49 1.62
CA HIS A 405 -34.30 15.30 2.13
C HIS A 405 -34.44 14.01 2.97
N TYR A 406 -33.67 12.96 2.64
CA TYR A 406 -33.62 11.74 3.46
C TYR A 406 -32.95 11.98 4.81
N LEU A 407 -31.85 12.74 4.83
CA LEU A 407 -31.14 13.12 6.06
C LEU A 407 -32.10 13.76 7.05
N ILE A 408 -32.85 14.78 6.62
CA ILE A 408 -33.77 15.54 7.49
C ILE A 408 -34.85 14.64 8.06
N LYS A 409 -35.47 13.81 7.22
CA LYS A 409 -36.56 12.91 7.62
C LYS A 409 -36.10 11.86 8.63
N GLU A 410 -34.84 11.44 8.55
CA GLU A 410 -34.31 10.32 9.32
C GLU A 410 -33.62 10.76 10.61
N ILE A 411 -32.80 11.82 10.56
CA ILE A 411 -32.13 12.37 11.75
C ILE A 411 -33.14 13.00 12.72
N GLN A 412 -34.22 13.62 12.23
CA GLN A 412 -35.27 14.18 13.10
C GLN A 412 -35.98 13.13 13.97
N LYS A 413 -35.94 11.85 13.57
CA LYS A 413 -36.54 10.74 14.32
C LYS A 413 -35.61 10.13 15.37
N LEU A 414 -34.33 10.51 15.37
CA LEU A 414 -33.35 9.99 16.31
C LEU A 414 -33.43 10.75 17.64
N ASP A 415 -33.48 10.00 18.74
CA ASP A 415 -33.37 10.57 20.08
C ASP A 415 -31.92 10.63 20.55
N GLU A 416 -31.05 11.22 19.72
CA GLU A 416 -29.63 11.37 20.01
C GLU A 416 -29.27 12.80 20.42
N ASN A 417 -28.12 12.91 21.10
CA ASN A 417 -27.53 14.18 21.50
C ASN A 417 -27.21 15.04 20.26
N PRO A 418 -27.77 16.26 20.14
CA PRO A 418 -27.50 17.19 19.05
C PRO A 418 -26.01 17.47 18.81
N SER A 419 -25.18 17.46 19.85
CA SER A 419 -23.74 17.72 19.72
C SER A 419 -23.01 16.61 18.96
N THR A 420 -23.34 15.35 19.23
CA THR A 420 -22.77 14.17 18.56
C THR A 420 -23.12 14.18 17.08
N ILE A 421 -24.41 14.33 16.74
CA ILE A 421 -24.85 14.39 15.34
C ILE A 421 -24.20 15.57 14.62
N SER A 422 -24.14 16.75 15.23
CA SER A 422 -23.49 17.92 14.63
C SER A 422 -22.01 17.68 14.34
N SER A 423 -21.30 17.00 15.24
CA SER A 423 -19.89 16.63 15.06
C SER A 423 -19.69 15.68 13.87
N ILE A 424 -20.57 14.67 13.73
CA ILE A 424 -20.52 13.73 12.60
C ILE A 424 -20.84 14.47 11.29
N ILE A 425 -21.86 15.33 11.28
CA ILE A 425 -22.22 16.16 10.12
C ILE A 425 -21.02 17.01 9.67
N ILE A 426 -20.36 17.71 10.59
CA ILE A 426 -19.20 18.55 10.26
C ILE A 426 -18.03 17.68 9.76
N THR A 427 -17.76 16.55 10.41
CA THR A 427 -16.66 15.66 10.01
C THR A 427 -16.86 15.07 8.62
N VAL A 428 -18.08 14.64 8.29
CA VAL A 428 -18.38 14.06 6.98
C VAL A 428 -18.47 15.14 5.91
N SER A 429 -19.16 16.26 6.15
CA SER A 429 -19.25 17.38 5.20
C SER A 429 -17.88 17.96 4.85
N MET A 430 -16.92 17.94 5.79
CA MET A 430 -15.53 18.34 5.56
C MET A 430 -14.86 17.57 4.42
N LYS A 431 -15.13 16.26 4.29
CA LYS A 431 -14.56 15.45 3.22
C LYS A 431 -15.04 15.86 1.82
N TYR A 432 -16.24 16.42 1.75
CA TYR A 432 -16.91 16.76 0.48
C TYR A 432 -16.98 18.27 0.19
N ALA A 433 -16.48 19.10 1.13
CA ALA A 433 -16.69 20.55 1.17
C ALA A 433 -18.18 20.92 0.99
N ASP A 434 -19.08 20.23 1.71
CA ASP A 434 -20.52 20.36 1.53
C ASP A 434 -21.11 21.47 2.43
N SER A 435 -21.21 22.68 1.89
CA SER A 435 -21.77 23.84 2.59
C SER A 435 -23.27 23.74 2.82
N HIS A 436 -23.99 23.05 1.92
CA HIS A 436 -25.43 22.87 2.04
C HIS A 436 -25.76 22.07 3.30
N LEU A 437 -25.04 20.98 3.53
CA LEU A 437 -25.23 20.13 4.71
C LEU A 437 -25.01 20.89 6.02
N ILE A 438 -23.98 21.74 6.10
CA ILE A 438 -23.74 22.58 7.30
C ILE A 438 -24.91 23.54 7.53
N ASN A 439 -25.46 24.15 6.48
CA ASN A 439 -26.61 25.04 6.58
C ASN A 439 -27.90 24.34 7.05
N GLN A 440 -27.98 23.00 6.96
CA GLN A 440 -29.13 22.24 7.46
C GLN A 440 -29.07 21.98 8.98
N ILE A 441 -27.91 22.13 9.63
CA ILE A 441 -27.74 21.88 11.08
C ILE A 441 -28.79 22.64 11.92
N PRO A 442 -29.04 23.95 11.72
CA PRO A 442 -30.06 24.67 12.50
C PRO A 442 -31.48 24.12 12.31
N ILE A 443 -31.82 23.70 11.09
CA ILE A 443 -33.15 23.17 10.73
C ILE A 443 -33.37 21.80 11.37
N LEU A 444 -32.31 20.99 11.49
CA LEU A 444 -32.37 19.67 12.12
C LEU A 444 -32.73 19.76 13.61
N PHE A 445 -32.27 20.82 14.30
CA PHE A 445 -32.43 20.95 15.75
C PHE A 445 -33.50 21.97 16.19
N SER A 446 -34.09 22.75 15.28
CA SER A 446 -35.13 23.73 15.62
C SER A 446 -36.45 23.13 16.12
N LYS A 447 -36.79 21.89 15.71
CA LYS A 447 -38.06 21.24 16.06
C LYS A 447 -38.12 20.60 17.45
N LYS A 448 -36.99 20.44 18.16
CA LYS A 448 -36.96 19.73 19.46
C LYS A 448 -37.31 20.62 20.67
N ASN A 449 -37.80 21.86 20.51
CA ASN A 449 -38.05 22.83 21.59
C ASN A 449 -36.85 23.08 22.54
N GLN A 450 -35.67 22.58 22.19
CA GLN A 450 -34.43 22.92 22.86
C GLN A 450 -33.96 24.22 22.23
N ASN A 451 -33.85 25.29 23.02
CA ASN A 451 -33.14 26.49 22.61
C ASN A 451 -31.75 26.04 22.15
N PHE A 452 -31.54 25.95 20.84
CA PHE A 452 -30.27 25.57 20.26
C PHE A 452 -29.30 26.72 20.56
N GLU A 453 -28.63 26.64 21.71
CA GLU A 453 -27.54 27.54 22.05
C GLU A 453 -26.42 27.24 21.05
N TYR A 454 -26.38 28.02 19.97
CA TYR A 454 -25.34 28.03 18.94
C TYR A 454 -23.93 27.93 19.54
N ASN A 455 -23.74 28.55 20.70
CA ASN A 455 -22.47 28.60 21.41
C ASN A 455 -22.12 27.31 22.18
N LYS A 456 -23.09 26.47 22.60
CA LYS A 456 -22.84 25.21 23.34
C LYS A 456 -22.76 23.98 22.43
N ALA A 457 -23.60 23.89 21.40
CA ALA A 457 -23.62 22.72 20.50
C ALA A 457 -22.45 22.66 19.51
N ILE A 458 -21.87 23.83 19.19
CA ILE A 458 -20.74 23.99 18.25
C ILE A 458 -19.40 24.20 19.00
N THR A 459 -19.40 24.12 20.34
CA THR A 459 -18.17 23.93 21.14
C THR A 459 -17.62 22.52 20.93
N ILE A 460 -17.33 22.18 19.68
CA ILE A 460 -16.72 20.90 19.33
C ILE A 460 -15.22 21.06 19.57
N SER A 461 -14.83 20.90 20.83
CA SER A 461 -13.44 20.75 21.25
C SER A 461 -12.71 19.63 20.49
N HIS A 462 -13.45 18.62 20.02
CA HIS A 462 -12.92 17.48 19.25
C HIS A 462 -12.48 17.80 17.82
N LEU A 463 -12.94 18.91 17.25
CA LEU A 463 -12.66 19.27 15.86
C LEU A 463 -11.31 20.02 15.71
N ILE A 464 -10.75 20.51 16.81
CA ILE A 464 -9.48 21.27 16.87
C ILE A 464 -8.26 20.39 16.48
N LEU A 465 -8.43 19.07 16.43
CA LEU A 465 -7.37 18.08 16.18
C LEU A 465 -7.68 17.13 15.03
N LEU A 466 -8.52 17.52 14.06
CA LEU A 466 -8.71 16.67 12.88
C LEU A 466 -7.38 16.61 12.09
N PRO A 467 -6.82 15.40 11.87
CA PRO A 467 -5.65 15.26 11.02
C PRO A 467 -6.00 15.62 9.57
N ALA A 468 -5.02 16.14 8.83
CA ALA A 468 -5.23 16.72 7.50
C ALA A 468 -5.77 15.72 6.46
N ASP A 469 -5.59 14.42 6.70
CA ASP A 469 -6.14 13.31 5.90
C ASP A 469 -7.68 13.19 6.00
N LYS A 470 -8.31 13.88 6.95
CA LYS A 470 -9.78 13.97 7.07
C LYS A 470 -10.38 15.19 6.37
N PHE A 471 -9.57 16.07 5.79
CA PHE A 471 -10.06 17.17 4.98
C PHE A 471 -10.45 16.70 3.58
N PHE A 472 -11.17 17.56 2.84
CA PHE A 472 -11.41 17.34 1.42
C PHE A 472 -10.09 17.16 0.66
N ASP A 473 -10.12 16.30 -0.35
CA ASP A 473 -9.00 16.16 -1.27
C ASP A 473 -8.97 17.38 -2.22
N PRO A 474 -7.90 18.20 -2.18
CA PRO A 474 -7.81 19.42 -2.96
C PRO A 474 -7.70 19.15 -4.47
N LYS A 475 -7.46 17.90 -4.89
CA LYS A 475 -7.44 17.52 -6.32
C LYS A 475 -8.83 17.27 -6.89
N SER A 476 -9.74 16.72 -6.09
CA SER A 476 -11.09 16.33 -6.54
C SER A 476 -12.13 17.41 -6.34
N ILE A 477 -11.90 18.37 -5.43
CA ILE A 477 -12.86 19.42 -5.09
C ILE A 477 -12.35 20.79 -5.55
N SER A 478 -13.14 21.53 -6.32
CA SER A 478 -12.78 22.87 -6.83
C SER A 478 -12.55 23.89 -5.70
N VAL A 479 -11.57 24.78 -5.86
CA VAL A 479 -11.25 25.87 -4.91
C VAL A 479 -12.49 26.68 -4.52
N ALA A 480 -13.34 27.06 -5.48
CA ALA A 480 -14.55 27.84 -5.23
C ALA A 480 -15.45 27.19 -4.16
N LYS A 481 -15.70 25.88 -4.29
CA LYS A 481 -16.49 25.06 -3.36
C LYS A 481 -15.81 24.94 -2.00
N GLN A 482 -14.48 24.78 -1.95
CA GLN A 482 -13.72 24.77 -0.69
C GLN A 482 -13.87 26.10 0.07
N LEU A 483 -13.80 27.22 -0.65
CA LEU A 483 -13.97 28.56 -0.07
C LEU A 483 -15.42 28.82 0.38
N ASP A 484 -16.44 28.35 -0.36
CA ASP A 484 -17.85 28.43 0.07
C ASP A 484 -18.10 27.64 1.35
N TYR A 485 -17.50 26.46 1.44
CA TYR A 485 -17.56 25.63 2.63
C TYR A 485 -16.91 26.32 3.83
N LEU A 486 -15.70 26.87 3.65
CA LEU A 486 -15.00 27.61 4.69
C LEU A 486 -15.78 28.85 5.15
N GLU A 487 -16.32 29.65 4.23
CA GLU A 487 -17.19 30.80 4.53
C GLU A 487 -18.40 30.38 5.40
N THR A 488 -19.00 29.25 5.04
CA THR A 488 -20.12 28.67 5.80
C THR A 488 -19.66 28.29 7.21
N LEU A 489 -18.53 27.59 7.38
CA LEU A 489 -18.01 27.25 8.71
C LEU A 489 -17.72 28.50 9.57
N PHE A 490 -17.24 29.58 8.95
CA PHE A 490 -16.99 30.84 9.63
C PHE A 490 -18.27 31.50 10.15
N LYS A 491 -19.36 31.46 9.37
CA LYS A 491 -20.69 31.90 9.79
C LYS A 491 -21.18 31.18 11.05
N PHE A 492 -20.86 29.90 11.19
CA PHE A 492 -21.24 29.07 12.34
C PHE A 492 -20.22 29.08 13.50
N ASN A 493 -19.17 29.90 13.43
CA ASN A 493 -18.13 30.03 14.44
C ASN A 493 -17.39 28.72 14.84
N ILE A 494 -17.18 27.80 13.90
CA ILE A 494 -16.52 26.51 14.17
C ILE A 494 -14.99 26.70 14.34
N LYS A 495 -14.34 26.12 15.37
CA LYS A 495 -12.94 26.45 15.74
C LYS A 495 -11.81 25.96 14.79
N VAL A 496 -12.09 25.17 13.75
CA VAL A 496 -11.07 24.50 12.87
C VAL A 496 -10.56 25.39 11.72
N LYS A 497 -10.65 26.71 11.88
CA LYS A 497 -10.64 27.65 10.76
C LYS A 497 -9.28 27.82 10.10
N GLU A 498 -8.22 27.96 10.90
CA GLU A 498 -6.87 28.25 10.39
C GLU A 498 -6.26 27.04 9.67
N THR A 499 -6.44 25.83 10.21
CA THR A 499 -5.91 24.60 9.60
C THR A 499 -6.56 24.31 8.26
N ILE A 500 -7.87 24.54 8.12
CA ILE A 500 -8.58 24.38 6.84
C ILE A 500 -8.16 25.48 5.85
N LEU A 501 -8.07 26.73 6.28
CA LEU A 501 -7.61 27.82 5.42
C LEU A 501 -6.19 27.55 4.91
N LYS A 502 -5.29 27.09 5.79
CA LYS A 502 -3.92 26.67 5.45
C LYS A 502 -3.93 25.49 4.47
N HIS A 503 -4.84 24.53 4.64
CA HIS A 503 -5.01 23.41 3.71
C HIS A 503 -5.44 23.86 2.31
N ILE A 504 -6.40 24.79 2.20
CA ILE A 504 -6.83 25.37 0.91
C ILE A 504 -5.67 26.11 0.24
N ILE A 505 -4.92 26.90 1.00
CA ILE A 505 -3.89 27.78 0.43
C ILE A 505 -2.65 27.00 -0.01
N ASN A 506 -2.22 26.01 0.79
CA ASN A 506 -0.93 25.35 0.58
C ASN A 506 -1.02 24.03 -0.19
N ASN A 507 -2.19 23.37 -0.25
CA ASN A 507 -2.35 22.07 -0.90
C ASN A 507 -3.17 22.12 -2.20
N THR A 508 -3.48 23.31 -2.72
CA THR A 508 -4.22 23.45 -3.97
C THR A 508 -3.33 23.13 -5.18
N VAL A 509 -3.77 22.16 -5.99
CA VAL A 509 -3.11 21.81 -7.27
C VAL A 509 -3.43 22.84 -8.36
N GLN A 510 -4.55 23.56 -8.21
CA GLN A 510 -4.94 24.65 -9.10
C GLN A 510 -4.32 25.96 -8.61
N GLU A 511 -3.77 26.76 -9.53
CA GLU A 511 -3.34 28.11 -9.19
C GLU A 511 -4.55 28.94 -8.73
N LEU A 512 -4.44 29.52 -7.54
CA LEU A 512 -5.43 30.47 -7.03
C LEU A 512 -5.43 31.75 -7.89
N THR A 513 -6.62 32.25 -8.20
CA THR A 513 -6.84 33.45 -9.00
C THR A 513 -7.03 34.70 -8.13
N ILE A 514 -6.98 35.89 -8.73
CA ILE A 514 -7.31 37.15 -8.03
C ILE A 514 -8.73 37.13 -7.47
N THR A 515 -9.67 36.47 -8.15
CA THR A 515 -11.04 36.28 -7.63
C THR A 515 -11.07 35.43 -6.36
N ASP A 516 -10.24 34.38 -6.29
CA ASP A 516 -10.10 33.57 -5.08
C ASP A 516 -9.44 34.36 -3.95
N PHE A 517 -8.43 35.18 -4.26
CA PHE A 517 -7.76 36.04 -3.28
C PHE A 517 -8.74 37.01 -2.61
N ASN A 518 -9.54 37.71 -3.43
CA ASN A 518 -10.59 38.59 -2.92
C ASN A 518 -11.60 37.85 -2.02
N LYS A 519 -11.97 36.62 -2.41
CA LYS A 519 -12.89 35.79 -1.62
C LYS A 519 -12.26 35.39 -0.29
N ILE A 520 -10.99 34.98 -0.26
CA ILE A 520 -10.25 34.67 0.97
C ILE A 520 -10.21 35.89 1.90
N SER A 521 -9.83 37.06 1.38
CA SER A 521 -9.79 38.31 2.16
C SER A 521 -11.16 38.67 2.75
N ARG A 522 -12.24 38.52 1.96
CA ARG A 522 -13.61 38.73 2.41
C ARG A 522 -14.02 37.77 3.53
N ILE A 523 -13.64 36.50 3.42
CA ILE A 523 -13.91 35.47 4.43
C ILE A 523 -13.19 35.82 5.75
N VAL A 524 -11.91 36.17 5.69
CA VAL A 524 -11.11 36.57 6.86
C VAL A 524 -11.65 37.85 7.50
N LYS A 525 -12.04 38.85 6.70
CA LYS A 525 -12.68 40.07 7.22
C LYS A 525 -13.99 39.76 7.95
N SER A 526 -14.83 38.90 7.36
CA SER A 526 -16.11 38.47 7.96
C SER A 526 -15.90 37.70 9.26
N TYR A 527 -14.81 36.93 9.35
CA TYR A 527 -14.42 36.24 10.58
C TYR A 527 -14.14 37.20 11.73
N TYR A 528 -13.35 38.25 11.51
CA TYR A 528 -13.08 39.24 12.57
C TYR A 528 -14.33 39.99 13.00
N ILE A 529 -15.19 40.39 12.06
CA ILE A 529 -16.47 41.04 12.39
C ILE A 529 -17.29 40.16 13.35
N ASN A 530 -17.35 38.84 13.10
CA ASN A 530 -18.08 37.92 13.96
C ASN A 530 -17.42 37.69 15.34
N LEU A 531 -16.09 37.87 15.47
CA LEU A 531 -15.37 37.78 16.73
C LEU A 531 -15.54 39.03 17.60
N ASN A 532 -15.60 40.22 17.00
CA ASN A 532 -15.71 41.50 17.70
C ASN A 532 -16.97 41.61 18.56
N PHE A 533 -18.00 40.82 18.29
CA PHE A 533 -19.20 40.75 19.12
C PHE A 533 -19.05 39.91 20.39
N LYS A 534 -17.93 39.17 20.60
CA LYS A 534 -17.85 38.13 21.64
C LYS A 534 -16.56 38.05 22.47
N SER A 535 -15.42 38.63 22.09
CA SER A 535 -14.18 38.55 22.90
C SER A 535 -13.49 39.90 23.13
N THR A 536 -12.84 40.02 24.28
CA THR A 536 -12.02 41.20 24.68
C THR A 536 -10.57 41.09 24.23
N GLN A 537 -10.13 39.93 23.73
CA GLN A 537 -8.81 39.71 23.14
C GLN A 537 -8.97 39.37 21.65
N PHE A 538 -8.33 40.17 20.81
CA PHE A 538 -8.31 40.01 19.36
C PHE A 538 -7.11 39.14 18.97
N GLU A 539 -7.36 37.91 18.53
CA GLU A 539 -6.31 37.07 17.95
C GLU A 539 -6.35 37.26 16.42
N ILE A 540 -5.51 38.16 15.92
CA ILE A 540 -5.33 38.41 14.48
C ILE A 540 -4.52 37.23 13.90
N LEU A 541 -4.99 36.65 12.79
CA LEU A 541 -4.31 35.58 12.08
C LEU A 541 -2.91 36.00 11.62
N SER A 542 -1.94 35.11 11.77
CA SER A 542 -0.56 35.35 11.30
C SER A 542 -0.46 35.27 9.78
N GLY A 543 0.26 36.20 9.16
CA GLY A 543 0.61 36.13 7.72
C GLY A 543 1.40 34.88 7.34
N GLU A 544 1.93 34.15 8.33
CA GLU A 544 2.54 32.82 8.17
C GLU A 544 1.66 31.85 7.39
N LEU A 545 0.34 31.94 7.55
CA LEU A 545 -0.61 31.05 6.89
C LEU A 545 -0.55 31.14 5.35
N LEU A 546 -0.08 32.28 4.83
CA LEU A 546 -0.01 32.58 3.40
C LEU A 546 1.34 32.17 2.75
N VAL A 547 2.36 31.83 3.54
CA VAL A 547 3.74 31.66 3.06
C VAL A 547 3.89 30.58 1.98
N GLY A 548 3.03 29.55 1.98
CA GLY A 548 3.05 28.50 0.97
C GLY A 548 2.54 28.95 -0.42
N ASN A 549 1.97 30.14 -0.55
CA ASN A 549 1.49 30.70 -1.81
C ASN A 549 1.97 32.15 -2.01
N GLU A 550 3.09 32.30 -2.73
CA GLU A 550 3.76 33.59 -2.93
C GLU A 550 2.83 34.68 -3.51
N LYS A 551 2.04 34.34 -4.53
CA LYS A 551 1.15 35.30 -5.21
C LYS A 551 0.10 35.84 -4.23
N LEU A 552 -0.54 34.96 -3.46
CA LEU A 552 -1.51 35.33 -2.44
C LEU A 552 -0.86 36.12 -1.29
N PHE A 553 0.32 35.70 -0.84
CA PHE A 553 1.08 36.38 0.21
C PHE A 553 1.33 37.85 -0.15
N LYS A 554 1.87 38.11 -1.35
CA LYS A 554 2.13 39.46 -1.87
C LYS A 554 0.83 40.26 -2.01
N TYR A 555 -0.18 39.66 -2.65
CA TYR A 555 -1.48 40.29 -2.86
C TYR A 555 -2.14 40.75 -1.55
N CYS A 556 -2.18 39.88 -0.53
CA CYS A 556 -2.75 40.21 0.77
C CYS A 556 -1.95 41.28 1.51
N PHE A 557 -0.62 41.28 1.41
CA PHE A 557 0.19 42.33 2.01
C PHE A 557 -0.08 43.70 1.37
N GLU A 558 -0.18 43.74 0.04
CA GLU A 558 -0.37 44.99 -0.73
C GLU A 558 -1.79 45.55 -0.58
N ASN A 559 -2.81 44.70 -0.58
CA ASN A 559 -4.22 45.12 -0.67
C ASN A 559 -5.01 44.96 0.64
N HIS A 560 -4.53 44.11 1.57
CA HIS A 560 -5.27 43.70 2.76
C HIS A 560 -4.37 43.55 4.00
N LYS A 561 -3.36 44.41 4.13
CA LYS A 561 -2.34 44.33 5.19
C LYS A 561 -2.95 44.19 6.59
N ASP A 562 -4.01 44.93 6.87
CA ASP A 562 -4.65 45.00 8.19
C ASP A 562 -5.38 43.72 8.61
N LEU A 563 -5.56 42.75 7.70
CA LEU A 563 -6.19 41.47 8.01
C LEU A 563 -5.25 40.47 8.68
N PHE A 564 -3.94 40.70 8.67
CA PHE A 564 -2.95 39.73 9.15
C PHE A 564 -1.87 40.37 10.02
N LYS A 565 -1.33 39.57 10.94
CA LYS A 565 -0.15 39.90 11.72
C LYS A 565 1.11 39.57 10.91
N TRP A 566 1.89 40.59 10.54
CA TRP A 566 3.04 40.45 9.63
C TRP A 566 4.40 40.45 10.34
N ASP A 567 4.46 40.77 11.62
CA ASP A 567 5.67 40.87 12.46
C ASP A 567 6.09 39.54 13.10
N ASN A 568 5.52 38.41 12.70
CA ASN A 568 5.89 37.12 13.27
C ASN A 568 7.21 36.56 12.68
N GLU A 569 8.21 36.28 13.51
CA GLU A 569 9.52 35.73 13.11
C GLU A 569 9.40 34.42 12.31
N SER A 570 8.36 33.62 12.58
CA SER A 570 8.11 32.39 11.82
C SER A 570 7.99 32.62 10.32
N ILE A 571 7.44 33.77 9.89
CA ILE A 571 7.28 34.15 8.48
C ILE A 571 8.64 34.23 7.79
N SER A 572 9.57 35.02 8.36
CA SER A 572 10.88 35.21 7.76
C SER A 572 11.68 33.91 7.78
N LYS A 573 11.61 33.13 8.86
CA LYS A 573 12.26 31.83 8.97
C LYS A 573 11.80 30.84 7.88
N ILE A 574 10.50 30.70 7.65
CA ILE A 574 9.97 29.77 6.64
C ILE A 574 10.34 30.23 5.22
N ILE A 575 10.23 31.53 4.94
CA ILE A 575 10.56 32.08 3.61
C ILE A 575 12.05 31.92 3.30
N ILE A 576 12.94 32.18 4.26
CA ILE A 576 14.40 32.01 4.06
C ILE A 576 14.75 30.56 3.76
N LYS A 577 14.09 29.61 4.44
CA LYS A 577 14.26 28.16 4.19
C LYS A 577 13.73 27.70 2.84
N SER A 578 12.77 28.42 2.26
CA SER A 578 12.12 28.02 0.99
C SER A 578 13.02 28.10 -0.26
N ASN A 579 14.21 28.71 -0.15
CA ASN A 579 15.12 29.01 -1.28
C ASN A 579 14.56 29.97 -2.35
N ASN A 580 13.41 30.63 -2.11
CA ASN A 580 12.84 31.60 -3.05
C ASN A 580 13.45 33.00 -2.84
N LEU A 581 14.47 33.35 -3.63
CA LEU A 581 15.19 34.63 -3.52
C LEU A 581 14.29 35.86 -3.73
N GLN A 582 13.33 35.79 -4.65
CA GLN A 582 12.42 36.90 -4.94
C GLN A 582 11.51 37.19 -3.76
N LEU A 583 11.01 36.14 -3.10
CA LEU A 583 10.19 36.30 -1.91
C LEU A 583 11.01 36.77 -0.70
N ILE A 584 12.26 36.33 -0.57
CA ILE A 584 13.20 36.82 0.45
C ILE A 584 13.47 38.33 0.28
N GLU A 585 13.73 38.78 -0.94
CA GLU A 585 13.92 40.20 -1.26
C GLU A 585 12.66 41.02 -0.98
N TYR A 586 11.49 40.44 -1.29
CA TYR A 586 10.21 41.07 -1.02
C TYR A 586 9.97 41.29 0.48
N ILE A 587 10.18 40.28 1.33
CA ILE A 587 10.00 40.44 2.79
C ILE A 587 11.03 41.37 3.42
N HIS A 588 12.25 41.42 2.87
CA HIS A 588 13.28 42.36 3.29
C HIS A 588 12.86 43.80 3.01
N THR A 589 12.44 44.07 1.77
CA THR A 589 12.06 45.43 1.32
C THR A 589 10.86 45.97 2.10
N ASN A 590 9.94 45.07 2.49
CA ASN A 590 8.71 45.42 3.18
C ASN A 590 8.77 45.25 4.71
N SER A 591 9.93 44.92 5.28
CA SER A 591 10.13 44.67 6.73
C SER A 591 9.15 43.65 7.32
N ILE A 592 8.88 42.54 6.60
CA ILE A 592 7.94 41.50 7.00
C ILE A 592 8.64 40.41 7.83
N GLY A 593 7.95 39.89 8.84
CA GLY A 593 8.34 38.72 9.63
C GLY A 593 9.40 39.00 10.67
N SER A 594 9.42 40.22 11.22
CA SER A 594 10.46 40.71 12.15
C SER A 594 11.88 40.40 11.66
N ILE A 595 12.10 40.56 10.36
CA ILE A 595 13.35 40.17 9.72
C ILE A 595 14.52 40.98 10.27
N ASN A 596 15.50 40.28 10.84
CA ASN A 596 16.65 40.87 11.50
C ASN A 596 17.90 40.64 10.66
N LYS A 597 18.59 41.73 10.28
CA LYS A 597 19.79 41.68 9.43
C LYS A 597 20.96 40.88 10.03
N GLN A 598 20.98 40.72 11.35
CA GLN A 598 22.05 40.02 12.07
C GLN A 598 21.70 38.56 12.38
N ILE A 599 20.42 38.18 12.42
CA ILE A 599 20.01 36.85 12.91
C ILE A 599 19.37 36.02 11.80
N SER A 600 18.52 36.61 10.97
CA SER A 600 17.65 35.84 10.06
C SER A 600 18.43 35.03 9.01
N ILE A 601 19.61 35.50 8.57
CA ILE A 601 20.45 34.76 7.61
C ILE A 601 20.86 33.37 8.14
N ASN A 602 20.92 33.18 9.45
CA ASN A 602 21.28 31.89 10.07
C ASN A 602 20.19 30.82 9.90
N HIS A 603 19.01 31.17 9.36
CA HIS A 603 17.97 30.21 8.96
C HIS A 603 18.15 29.68 7.53
N SER A 604 19.15 30.15 6.80
CA SER A 604 19.46 29.68 5.44
C SER A 604 19.80 28.19 5.45
N GLU A 605 19.24 27.43 4.51
CA GLU A 605 19.55 26.00 4.34
C GLU A 605 20.50 25.74 3.17
N THR A 606 20.69 26.73 2.28
CA THR A 606 21.59 26.64 1.12
C THR A 606 22.58 27.80 1.06
N ILE A 607 23.75 27.56 0.45
CA ILE A 607 24.76 28.60 0.21
C ILE A 607 24.24 29.70 -0.72
N HIS A 608 23.34 29.36 -1.65
CA HIS A 608 22.82 30.31 -2.62
C HIS A 608 21.99 31.41 -1.95
N VAL A 609 21.07 31.02 -1.05
CA VAL A 609 20.29 31.97 -0.24
C VAL A 609 21.19 32.82 0.65
N ALA A 610 22.14 32.19 1.34
CA ALA A 610 23.03 32.90 2.24
C ALA A 610 23.89 33.95 1.51
N LYS A 611 24.43 33.62 0.33
CA LYS A 611 25.17 34.58 -0.50
C LYS A 611 24.29 35.74 -0.93
N PHE A 612 23.08 35.46 -1.42
CA PHE A 612 22.13 36.49 -1.80
C PHE A 612 21.83 37.45 -0.64
N MET A 613 21.52 36.91 0.54
CA MET A 613 21.25 37.71 1.72
C MET A 613 22.48 38.52 2.17
N TYR A 614 23.67 37.92 2.18
CA TYR A 614 24.90 38.58 2.65
C TYR A 614 25.41 39.65 1.68
N GLU A 615 25.50 39.30 0.40
CA GLU A 615 26.14 40.11 -0.65
C GLU A 615 25.18 41.14 -1.25
N LYS A 616 23.91 40.76 -1.51
CA LYS A 616 22.92 41.65 -2.13
C LYS A 616 22.10 42.44 -1.11
N LEU A 617 21.62 41.78 -0.05
CA LEU A 617 20.71 42.40 0.92
C LEU A 617 21.42 42.95 2.18
N GLY A 618 22.74 42.77 2.28
CA GLY A 618 23.57 43.32 3.35
C GLY A 618 23.38 42.65 4.72
N TYR A 619 22.95 41.39 4.76
CA TYR A 619 22.85 40.63 6.01
C TYR A 619 24.23 40.25 6.53
N ARG A 620 24.31 39.98 7.82
CA ARG A 620 25.50 39.46 8.48
C ARG A 620 25.13 38.24 9.30
N PHE A 621 25.97 37.21 9.24
CA PHE A 621 25.78 36.04 10.09
C PHE A 621 25.88 36.44 11.55
N SER A 622 24.97 35.92 12.36
CA SER A 622 25.11 35.96 13.80
C SER A 622 26.17 34.94 14.22
N GLY A 623 26.80 35.17 15.37
CA GLY A 623 27.76 34.22 15.93
C GLY A 623 27.20 32.81 16.13
N SER A 624 25.88 32.61 16.20
CA SER A 624 25.27 31.28 16.39
C SER A 624 25.02 30.53 15.09
N LEU A 625 25.91 29.60 14.73
CA LEU A 625 25.81 28.72 13.56
C LEU A 625 25.13 27.37 13.85
N ASN A 626 24.43 27.24 14.97
CA ASN A 626 23.82 25.98 15.42
C ASN A 626 22.95 25.33 14.34
N ASN A 627 21.98 26.08 13.78
CA ASN A 627 21.07 25.57 12.75
C ASN A 627 21.82 25.11 11.49
N ILE A 628 22.82 25.87 11.03
CA ILE A 628 23.60 25.57 9.83
C ILE A 628 24.45 24.31 10.05
N SER A 629 24.99 24.12 11.26
CA SER A 629 25.82 22.97 11.60
C SER A 629 25.07 21.63 11.67
N GLU A 630 23.74 21.67 11.84
CA GLU A 630 22.89 20.48 11.98
C GLU A 630 22.28 19.99 10.64
N LEU A 631 22.48 20.73 9.56
CA LEU A 631 21.99 20.36 8.23
C LEU A 631 22.74 19.13 7.68
N ASN A 632 21.98 18.11 7.26
CA ASN A 632 22.51 16.77 6.93
C ASN A 632 23.01 16.59 5.48
N GLU A 633 22.95 17.60 4.62
CA GLU A 633 23.25 17.44 3.18
C GLU A 633 24.70 17.76 2.80
N TRP A 634 25.22 17.20 1.70
CA TRP A 634 26.56 17.50 1.19
C TRP A 634 26.79 19.00 0.93
N GLU A 635 25.72 19.73 0.58
CA GLU A 635 25.71 21.18 0.36
C GLU A 635 25.79 22.00 1.66
N SER A 636 25.37 21.43 2.81
CA SER A 636 25.44 22.11 4.11
C SER A 636 26.86 22.35 4.60
N GLY A 637 27.81 21.50 4.19
CA GLY A 637 29.23 21.71 4.44
C GLY A 637 29.72 23.02 3.82
N TYR A 638 29.32 23.31 2.58
CA TYR A 638 29.72 24.54 1.89
C TYR A 638 29.07 25.78 2.50
N LEU A 639 27.79 25.71 2.89
CA LEU A 639 27.14 26.80 3.61
C LEU A 639 27.84 27.07 4.96
N PHE A 640 28.15 26.02 5.72
CA PHE A 640 28.89 26.14 6.98
C PHE A 640 30.26 26.79 6.78
N TYR A 641 31.02 26.37 5.77
CA TYR A 641 32.32 26.97 5.44
C TYR A 641 32.19 28.43 5.01
N TYR A 642 31.19 28.74 4.19
CA TYR A 642 30.92 30.11 3.77
C TYR A 642 30.60 30.99 4.98
N ALA A 643 29.66 30.57 5.84
CA ALA A 643 29.28 31.30 7.04
C ALA A 643 30.45 31.55 8.00
N MET A 644 31.25 30.50 8.26
CA MET A 644 32.46 30.60 9.09
C MET A 644 33.48 31.59 8.52
N ASN A 645 33.78 31.50 7.21
CA ASN A 645 34.71 32.43 6.56
C ASN A 645 34.21 33.88 6.68
N GLN A 646 32.91 34.13 6.43
CA GLN A 646 32.35 35.49 6.53
C GLN A 646 32.43 36.04 7.95
N LEU A 647 32.19 35.22 8.98
CA LEU A 647 32.35 35.63 10.39
C LEU A 647 33.82 35.95 10.73
N ILE A 648 34.76 35.14 10.26
CA ILE A 648 36.21 35.36 10.48
C ILE A 648 36.66 36.64 9.79
N THR A 649 36.30 36.82 8.52
CA THR A 649 36.62 38.05 7.77
C THR A 649 36.05 39.28 8.47
N PHE A 650 34.81 39.21 8.94
CA PHE A 650 34.19 40.30 9.67
C PHE A 650 34.90 40.61 11.01
N ASN A 651 35.22 39.59 11.80
CA ASN A 651 35.96 39.73 13.06
C ASN A 651 37.38 40.29 12.86
N ASN A 652 38.02 40.00 11.74
CA ASN A 652 39.35 40.53 11.41
C ASN A 652 39.31 42.00 10.97
N LEU A 653 38.17 42.49 10.49
CA LEU A 653 37.96 43.91 10.14
C LEU A 653 37.64 44.78 11.36
N LEU A 654 37.21 44.18 12.47
CA LEU A 654 36.95 44.88 13.73
C LEU A 654 38.26 45.05 14.52
N GLU A 655 39.01 46.11 14.21
CA GLU A 655 40.33 46.36 14.83
C GLU A 655 40.27 46.76 16.32
N SER A 656 39.11 47.14 16.86
CA SER A 656 39.00 47.71 18.22
C SER A 656 37.72 47.37 19.01
N GLU A 657 36.86 46.48 18.53
CA GLU A 657 35.57 46.11 19.16
C GLU A 657 35.52 44.63 19.59
N PRO A 658 34.61 44.26 20.54
CA PRO A 658 34.49 42.87 20.95
C PRO A 658 34.17 41.98 19.74
N ARG A 659 35.06 41.01 19.49
CA ARG A 659 34.91 40.02 18.41
C ARG A 659 33.60 39.26 18.60
N ILE A 660 32.90 38.96 17.51
CA ILE A 660 31.71 38.13 17.55
C ILE A 660 32.11 36.73 17.98
N ASP A 661 31.55 36.31 19.10
CA ASP A 661 31.65 34.95 19.60
C ASP A 661 30.91 33.94 18.72
N ILE A 662 31.61 32.91 18.26
CA ILE A 662 31.06 31.90 17.36
C ILE A 662 30.58 30.69 18.16
N SER A 663 29.27 30.47 18.19
CA SER A 663 28.63 29.28 18.76
C SER A 663 28.29 28.28 17.67
N ILE A 664 28.67 27.01 17.88
CA ILE A 664 28.53 25.93 16.90
C ILE A 664 27.73 24.78 17.52
N GLY A 665 26.79 24.22 16.76
CA GLY A 665 25.87 23.20 17.24
C GLY A 665 26.49 21.80 17.32
N LEU A 666 25.77 20.88 17.97
CA LEU A 666 26.22 19.49 18.16
C LEU A 666 26.33 18.72 16.83
N GLY A 667 25.71 19.20 15.76
CA GLY A 667 25.82 18.64 14.41
C GLY A 667 27.26 18.51 13.91
N VAL A 668 28.15 19.43 14.31
CA VAL A 668 29.60 19.33 14.01
C VAL A 668 30.19 18.06 14.61
N TYR A 669 29.70 17.57 15.75
CA TYR A 669 30.17 16.30 16.31
C TYR A 669 29.85 15.08 15.41
N ARG A 670 28.96 15.21 14.44
CA ARG A 670 28.62 14.12 13.53
C ARG A 670 29.24 14.32 12.15
N ASN A 671 29.75 15.51 11.85
CA ASN A 671 30.26 15.88 10.53
C ASN A 671 31.79 16.04 10.54
N PHE A 672 32.48 14.99 10.09
CA PHE A 672 33.95 14.98 10.00
C PHE A 672 34.53 16.15 9.19
N LYS A 673 33.88 16.57 8.09
CA LYS A 673 34.40 17.65 7.26
C LYS A 673 34.34 19.00 7.97
N GLN A 674 33.26 19.27 8.71
CA GLN A 674 33.10 20.51 9.48
C GLN A 674 34.11 20.55 10.63
N ARG A 675 34.30 19.43 11.35
CA ARG A 675 35.35 19.30 12.39
C ARG A 675 36.76 19.55 11.85
N LYS A 676 37.16 18.86 10.77
CA LYS A 676 38.49 19.01 10.19
C LYS A 676 38.76 20.45 9.76
N TYR A 677 37.74 21.10 9.21
CA TYR A 677 37.83 22.51 8.83
C TYR A 677 38.00 23.43 10.05
N ILE A 678 37.20 23.27 11.11
CA ILE A 678 37.36 24.04 12.36
C ILE A 678 38.74 23.79 12.97
N HIS A 679 39.20 22.54 13.00
CA HIS A 679 40.53 22.18 13.49
C HIS A 679 41.63 22.92 12.70
N ASN A 680 41.55 22.94 11.37
CA ASN A 680 42.52 23.66 10.54
C ASN A 680 42.50 25.19 10.80
N LEU A 681 41.32 25.78 10.99
CA LEU A 681 41.19 27.20 11.35
C LEU A 681 41.79 27.48 12.73
N TYR A 682 41.63 26.55 13.68
CA TYR A 682 42.22 26.64 15.01
C TYR A 682 43.75 26.52 14.97
N THR A 683 44.31 25.54 14.24
CA THR A 683 45.76 25.35 14.15
C THR A 683 46.48 26.46 13.40
N THR A 684 45.80 27.13 12.46
CA THR A 684 46.33 28.31 11.76
C THR A 684 46.18 29.61 12.54
N GLY A 685 45.57 29.58 13.73
CA GLY A 685 45.36 30.76 14.57
C GLY A 685 44.23 31.70 14.11
N LEU A 686 43.50 31.33 13.05
CA LEU A 686 42.32 32.08 12.59
C LEU A 686 41.13 31.94 13.54
N LEU A 687 41.09 30.87 14.34
CA LEU A 687 40.19 30.69 15.48
C LEU A 687 41.01 30.40 16.74
N ASN A 688 40.50 30.84 17.89
CA ASN A 688 41.08 30.57 19.20
C ASN A 688 39.95 30.38 20.24
N ASN A 689 40.32 30.09 21.49
CA ASN A 689 39.37 29.85 22.58
C ASN A 689 38.49 31.07 22.90
N SER A 690 38.97 32.29 22.64
CA SER A 690 38.19 33.51 22.87
C SER A 690 37.10 33.72 21.82
N ASN A 691 37.21 33.11 20.64
CA ASN A 691 36.26 33.31 19.54
C ASN A 691 35.23 32.15 19.40
N LEU A 692 35.38 31.05 20.13
CA LEU A 692 34.51 29.85 20.03
C LEU A 692 33.72 29.61 21.32
N ILE A 693 32.45 30.02 21.35
CA ILE A 693 31.55 29.81 22.49
C ILE A 693 30.88 28.43 22.42
N GLY A 694 30.86 27.73 23.56
CA GLY A 694 30.31 26.36 23.71
C GLY A 694 31.38 25.30 23.98
N PHE A 695 32.65 25.61 23.68
CA PHE A 695 33.82 24.78 23.98
C PHE A 695 34.78 25.45 24.97
N GLN A 696 34.22 26.13 25.98
CA GLN A 696 34.92 27.03 26.92
C GLN A 696 36.03 26.38 27.76
N SER A 697 36.24 25.07 27.67
CA SER A 697 37.43 24.42 28.21
C SER A 697 38.29 23.86 27.07
N ALA A 698 39.60 24.04 27.15
CA ALA A 698 40.57 23.42 26.25
C ALA A 698 40.33 21.89 26.14
N GLN A 699 39.84 21.26 27.21
CA GLN A 699 39.46 19.85 27.24
C GLN A 699 38.28 19.49 26.32
N LYS A 700 37.26 20.36 26.18
CA LYS A 700 36.14 20.15 25.24
C LYS A 700 36.56 20.33 23.78
N LEU A 701 37.51 21.22 23.50
CA LEU A 701 38.11 21.36 22.16
C LEU A 701 39.03 20.19 21.83
N ASN A 702 39.86 19.77 22.79
CA ASN A 702 40.72 18.61 22.62
C ASN A 702 39.89 17.35 22.34
N THR A 703 38.81 17.10 23.10
CA THR A 703 37.91 15.97 22.81
C THR A 703 37.20 16.07 21.45
N LEU A 704 36.85 17.28 20.99
CA LEU A 704 36.32 17.47 19.63
C LEU A 704 37.35 17.09 18.57
N PHE A 705 38.62 17.46 18.75
CA PHE A 705 39.69 17.26 17.78
C PHE A 705 40.35 15.88 17.85
N GLU A 706 40.41 15.23 19.03
CA GLU A 706 40.92 13.87 19.21
C GLU A 706 40.20 12.88 18.30
N SER A 707 38.88 13.04 18.17
CA SER A 707 38.04 12.22 17.29
C SER A 707 38.31 12.39 15.78
N ILE A 708 39.07 13.42 15.36
CA ILE A 708 39.51 13.59 13.96
C ILE A 708 40.58 12.56 13.61
N ASN A 709 41.39 12.19 14.60
CA ASN A 709 42.44 11.19 14.49
C ASN A 709 41.95 9.79 14.90
N ASP A 710 40.75 9.68 15.51
CA ASP A 710 40.12 8.39 15.81
C ASP A 710 39.58 7.72 14.54
N ILE A 711 40.21 6.60 14.19
CA ILE A 711 39.90 5.85 13.01
C ILE A 711 38.49 5.24 13.02
N ASN A 712 38.00 4.82 14.19
CA ASN A 712 36.69 4.20 14.33
C ASN A 712 35.60 5.24 14.04
N PHE A 713 35.81 6.46 14.50
CA PHE A 713 34.93 7.58 14.20
C PHE A 713 34.95 7.91 12.71
N VAL A 714 36.13 8.06 12.09
CA VAL A 714 36.28 8.35 10.64
C VAL A 714 35.57 7.29 9.79
N PHE A 715 35.75 6.00 10.11
CA PHE A 715 35.06 4.91 9.42
C PHE A 715 33.55 4.94 9.60
N SER A 716 33.06 5.28 10.79
CA SER A 716 31.61 5.38 11.07
C SER A 716 30.91 6.46 10.22
N THR A 717 31.65 7.49 9.78
CA THR A 717 31.10 8.56 8.93
C THR A 717 31.03 8.22 7.43
N GLY A 718 31.63 7.10 6.98
CA GLY A 718 31.44 6.55 5.63
C GLY A 718 32.06 7.31 4.45
N ASN A 719 32.90 8.34 4.67
CA ASN A 719 33.45 9.17 3.60
C ASN A 719 34.78 8.65 3.02
N CYS A 720 34.72 7.99 1.85
CA CYS A 720 35.87 7.33 1.22
C CYS A 720 37.05 8.25 0.88
N LYS A 721 36.85 9.54 0.58
CA LYS A 721 37.95 10.45 0.21
C LYS A 721 38.86 10.72 1.42
N TYR A 722 38.28 10.90 2.59
CA TYR A 722 39.06 11.16 3.81
C TYR A 722 39.69 9.90 4.38
N ILE A 723 39.02 8.75 4.23
CA ILE A 723 39.64 7.48 4.56
C ILE A 723 40.90 7.26 3.72
N LYS A 724 40.89 7.61 2.43
CA LYS A 724 42.10 7.60 1.59
C LYS A 724 43.19 8.55 2.10
N GLU A 725 42.83 9.79 2.45
CA GLU A 725 43.80 10.76 2.98
C GLU A 725 44.41 10.29 4.31
N LEU A 726 43.61 9.72 5.21
CA LEU A 726 44.07 9.20 6.49
C LEU A 726 44.99 7.99 6.29
N ILE A 727 44.63 7.08 5.37
CA ILE A 727 45.51 5.97 4.95
C ILE A 727 46.84 6.46 4.39
N LYS A 728 46.81 7.54 3.60
CA LYS A 728 48.02 8.12 3.02
C LYS A 728 48.92 8.79 4.07
N ASN A 729 48.32 9.45 5.06
CA ASN A 729 49.06 10.29 6.01
C ASN A 729 49.54 9.53 7.27
N GLN A 730 48.87 8.43 7.66
CA GLN A 730 49.22 7.65 8.84
C GLN A 730 49.21 6.13 8.59
N PRO A 731 50.01 5.63 7.63
CA PRO A 731 49.94 4.24 7.19
C PRO A 731 50.28 3.21 8.28
N PHE A 732 51.22 3.53 9.18
CA PHE A 732 51.64 2.64 10.26
C PHE A 732 50.60 2.49 11.38
N LEU A 733 49.81 3.54 11.66
CA LEU A 733 48.77 3.51 12.68
C LEU A 733 47.65 2.53 12.28
N LEU A 734 47.30 2.49 10.99
CA LEU A 734 46.32 1.59 10.41
C LEU A 734 46.72 0.11 10.44
N LEU A 735 48.00 -0.19 10.19
CA LEU A 735 48.53 -1.56 10.22
C LEU A 735 48.33 -2.24 11.59
N ASN A 736 48.56 -1.50 12.69
CA ASN A 736 48.36 -1.97 14.05
C ASN A 736 46.88 -2.04 14.48
N LEU A 737 46.02 -1.21 13.87
CA LEU A 737 44.57 -1.21 14.13
C LEU A 737 43.84 -2.33 13.36
N PHE A 738 44.30 -2.72 12.17
CA PHE A 738 43.67 -3.81 11.42
C PHE A 738 43.96 -5.21 11.98
N SER A 739 45.11 -5.41 12.61
CA SER A 739 45.41 -6.65 13.31
C SER A 739 44.49 -6.84 14.53
N SER A 740 44.10 -5.74 15.19
CA SER A 740 43.25 -5.74 16.39
C SER A 740 41.73 -5.69 16.10
N TYR A 741 41.29 -5.13 14.97
CA TYR A 741 39.87 -4.96 14.63
C TYR A 741 39.32 -5.90 13.53
N ARG A 742 40.09 -6.91 13.11
CA ARG A 742 39.71 -7.89 12.07
C ARG A 742 38.32 -8.53 12.31
N ASN A 743 37.95 -8.77 13.57
CA ASN A 743 36.65 -9.34 13.98
C ASN A 743 35.51 -8.32 14.11
N SER A 744 35.82 -7.04 14.33
CA SER A 744 34.82 -5.97 14.40
C SER A 744 34.41 -5.50 13.00
N PHE A 745 35.35 -5.52 12.05
CA PHE A 745 35.09 -5.21 10.64
C PHE A 745 34.21 -6.27 9.94
N SER A 746 34.37 -7.56 10.29
CA SER A 746 33.50 -8.63 9.79
C SER A 746 32.05 -8.50 10.31
N ASN A 747 31.86 -7.99 11.54
CA ASN A 747 30.56 -7.67 12.10
C ASN A 747 29.89 -6.42 11.51
N LEU A 748 30.67 -5.41 11.10
CA LEU A 748 30.17 -4.27 10.31
C LEU A 748 29.81 -4.69 8.87
N GLN A 749 30.54 -5.63 8.28
CA GLN A 749 30.20 -6.26 6.99
C GLN A 749 28.91 -7.10 7.05
N SER A 750 28.66 -7.82 8.15
CA SER A 750 27.45 -8.64 8.30
C SER A 750 26.19 -7.80 8.51
N LYS A 751 26.30 -6.67 9.23
CA LYS A 751 25.17 -5.74 9.46
C LYS A 751 24.92 -4.74 8.31
N ASN A 752 25.90 -4.46 7.44
CA ASN A 752 25.78 -3.43 6.38
C ASN A 752 26.31 -3.90 5.00
N LYS A 753 25.83 -5.04 4.49
CA LYS A 753 26.24 -5.61 3.18
C LYS A 753 26.01 -4.71 1.95
N ARG A 754 25.30 -3.59 2.05
CA ARG A 754 25.01 -2.67 0.92
C ARG A 754 25.93 -1.45 0.82
N ASN A 755 26.86 -1.25 1.75
CA ASN A 755 27.65 -0.01 1.79
C ASN A 755 28.91 -0.10 0.90
N LYS A 756 28.85 0.46 -0.32
CA LYS A 756 29.94 0.50 -1.32
C LYS A 756 31.27 1.03 -0.76
N SER A 757 31.21 1.86 0.29
CA SER A 757 32.36 2.39 0.99
C SER A 757 33.24 1.31 1.63
N ILE A 758 32.66 0.22 2.15
CA ILE A 758 33.40 -0.83 2.86
C ILE A 758 34.19 -1.72 1.89
N SER A 759 33.63 -2.08 0.73
CA SER A 759 34.39 -2.83 -0.28
C SER A 759 35.50 -1.99 -0.90
N PHE A 760 35.26 -0.68 -1.05
CA PHE A 760 36.27 0.27 -1.50
C PHE A 760 37.46 0.35 -0.53
N ILE A 761 37.18 0.45 0.78
CA ILE A 761 38.20 0.47 1.85
C ILE A 761 39.05 -0.80 1.80
N ASN A 762 38.42 -1.98 1.71
CA ASN A 762 39.14 -3.25 1.62
C ASN A 762 40.06 -3.31 0.39
N ASN A 763 39.60 -2.82 -0.77
CA ASN A 763 40.40 -2.85 -2.00
C ASN A 763 41.61 -1.92 -1.94
N GLU A 764 41.50 -0.74 -1.32
CA GLU A 764 42.66 0.16 -1.16
C GLU A 764 43.64 -0.33 -0.09
N ILE A 765 43.16 -0.98 0.98
CA ILE A 765 44.03 -1.63 1.97
C ILE A 765 44.80 -2.78 1.32
N ILE A 766 44.12 -3.65 0.55
CA ILE A 766 44.78 -4.75 -0.17
C ILE A 766 45.85 -4.21 -1.13
N LYS A 767 45.56 -3.13 -1.87
CA LYS A 767 46.56 -2.48 -2.73
C LYS A 767 47.75 -1.91 -1.95
N TYR A 768 47.54 -1.39 -0.75
CA TYR A 768 48.61 -0.81 0.07
C TYR A 768 49.47 -1.90 0.72
N CYS A 769 48.86 -2.95 1.29
CA CYS A 769 49.56 -4.12 1.83
C CYS A 769 50.40 -4.82 0.75
N ASN A 770 49.83 -5.03 -0.44
CA ASN A 770 50.56 -5.63 -1.56
C ASN A 770 51.69 -4.75 -2.12
N LYS A 771 51.73 -3.45 -1.77
CA LYS A 771 52.87 -2.56 -2.06
C LYS A 771 53.92 -2.54 -0.93
N GLY A 772 53.52 -2.86 0.29
CA GLY A 772 54.38 -2.96 1.47
C GLY A 772 55.32 -4.18 1.45
N ASP A 773 54.97 -5.25 0.73
CA ASP A 773 55.82 -6.44 0.54
C ASP A 773 57.08 -6.21 -0.33
N LYS A 774 57.46 -4.95 -0.56
CA LYS A 774 58.69 -4.53 -1.28
C LYS A 774 59.47 -3.42 -0.57
N ILE A 775 59.33 -3.29 0.74
CA ILE A 775 60.29 -2.63 1.64
C ILE A 775 60.70 -3.70 2.66
#